data_AF-A0A2U1LQY9-F1
#
_entry.id   AF-A0A2U1LQY9-F1
#
_cell.length_a   1.000
_cell.length_b   1.000
_cell.length_c   1.000
_cell.angle_alpha   90.00
_cell.angle_beta   90.00
_cell.angle_gamma   90.00
#
_symmetry.space_group_name_H-M   'P 1'
#
loop_
_entity.id
_entity.type
_entity.pdbx_description
1 polymer ?
#
loop_
_entity_poly.entity_id
_entity_poly.type
_entity_poly.pdbx_seq_one_letter_code
_entity_poly.pdbx_strand_id
1 'polypeptide(L)'
;MNPPTEPHQTLNHLLSLGIPRKRRRGRPLINKEATSEALIALTAGFPADILTEQELEAGVVSVIGGIEQVNYILIRNHIITKWRENVFNYVTKDMFVNVVPSHCLKLLDSAYNYLLSHGYINFGVAPLIKERIVSESNGVKKGNVIVIGAGMSGLGAARQLMSFGYKVTVLEGRKRAGGRVYTKKMEGGNRVAFADLGGSVLTGTHGNPLGILARQLSYGLHKIRDKCPLYGLDGKPVDGEVDARVELAFNQLLDKASKLRMLMGEVSQDVSLGAALETFWEADDLEETSLFNWHLANLEYANAGLLSRLSLAFWDQDDPYDMGGDHCFLPGGNGRLVQALAENVPIQYEKTVNAIRYGSDGVQVVVNGGQVFEGDICLCTVPLGVLKSGSIKFNPELPQRKLDGIKRLGFGLLNKVAMLFPTLFWGTDLDMFGHLSDDPSRRGEFFLFYSYATVAGGPVLMALVAGEAAHSFESMPPTDAVTRVLQILRGIYEPQGIEVPEPIQTVCTRWGSDPFCLGSYSNVAVGSSGDDYDILAESVGDGRLFFAGEATTRRYPATMHGAFLSGLREAANIAHYATNRALKAKIAKNPSKNAHACATLLADLFRDPDLEFGSFSAIYTKKNLDNKSMAVLRVVFSGPLKKAQEGNEPDHSNKLLFQQLQSHFNQQQELHVYTLLSKEQVFELREVKGGDEMRLNYLCEKLGVKLVGRKGLGPAADDVISSIKAERSKRKPAVTSSTSKSGALKPKAALKQKLVRKAKILRKNNNSPLPPVNREGIVAKSVGSNDGSNTPQINRDVETKVASSSVASNGSPSVGATSTAVVNGGNDSISSVNVSGLGSITDSNCSNLPNVHGVSTSVSVSGLGSITDSNCSNLPNVHGISANDLDLVPTSTVELDDKMQ
;
A
#
# COMPACT_ATOMS: atom_id res chain seq x y z
N MET A 1 11.59 46.29 -7.91
CA MET A 1 12.91 45.97 -7.31
C MET A 1 13.23 44.52 -7.63
N ASN A 2 14.48 44.22 -7.99
CA ASN A 2 14.96 42.84 -8.10
C ASN A 2 15.31 42.29 -6.70
N PRO A 3 15.40 40.95 -6.52
CA PRO A 3 15.45 40.33 -5.20
C PRO A 3 16.86 40.32 -4.58
N PRO A 4 16.98 40.20 -3.24
CA PRO A 4 18.19 39.68 -2.61
C PRO A 4 18.28 38.17 -2.84
N THR A 5 19.51 37.69 -3.09
CA THR A 5 19.85 36.29 -3.35
C THR A 5 20.27 35.55 -2.07
N GLU A 6 20.36 34.22 -2.20
CA GLU A 6 20.98 33.22 -1.28
C GLU A 6 20.17 32.77 -0.03
N PRO A 7 19.90 31.46 0.09
CA PRO A 7 19.46 30.80 1.33
C PRO A 7 20.63 30.06 2.03
N HIS A 8 20.31 29.12 2.94
CA HIS A 8 21.21 28.19 3.69
C HIS A 8 21.92 28.73 4.94
N GLN A 9 21.26 28.66 6.12
CA GLN A 9 22.01 28.48 7.37
C GLN A 9 21.29 27.84 8.58
N THR A 10 20.01 27.49 8.53
CA THR A 10 19.25 27.13 9.76
C THR A 10 19.54 25.75 10.36
N LEU A 11 19.73 24.69 9.56
CA LEU A 11 19.80 23.31 10.07
C LEU A 11 20.99 23.06 11.02
N ASN A 12 22.12 23.72 10.76
CA ASN A 12 23.33 23.65 11.61
C ASN A 12 23.10 24.17 13.04
N HIS A 13 22.17 25.10 13.25
CA HIS A 13 21.86 25.64 14.58
C HIS A 13 20.96 24.69 15.40
N LEU A 14 20.10 23.89 14.76
CA LEU A 14 19.26 22.92 15.46
C LEU A 14 20.07 21.69 15.93
N LEU A 15 20.96 21.19 15.07
CA LEU A 15 21.74 19.97 15.30
C LEU A 15 22.98 20.18 16.19
N SER A 16 23.23 21.41 16.67
CA SER A 16 24.35 21.76 17.58
C SER A 16 23.93 21.93 19.04
N LEU A 17 22.63 21.92 19.36
CA LEU A 17 22.10 22.11 20.71
C LEU A 17 21.74 20.78 21.38
N GLY A 18 22.66 20.25 22.20
CA GLY A 18 22.39 19.11 23.07
C GLY A 18 22.10 19.50 24.54
N ILE A 19 21.60 18.53 25.32
CA ILE A 19 21.47 18.55 26.80
C ILE A 19 20.31 19.46 27.32
N PRO A 20 19.64 19.20 28.46
CA PRO A 20 18.94 17.98 28.91
C PRO A 20 17.43 18.20 29.23
N ARG A 21 16.64 17.14 29.45
CA ARG A 21 15.23 17.25 29.92
C ARG A 21 15.11 17.39 31.45
N LYS A 22 14.40 18.42 31.96
CA LYS A 22 13.42 18.30 33.07
C LYS A 22 12.53 19.54 33.32
N ARG A 23 11.24 19.28 33.62
CA ARG A 23 10.16 20.12 34.22
C ARG A 23 9.56 21.33 33.43
N ARG A 24 8.39 21.05 32.85
CA ARG A 24 7.08 21.80 32.80
C ARG A 24 7.02 23.35 32.78
N ARG A 25 6.06 23.82 31.95
CA ARG A 25 5.45 25.17 31.84
C ARG A 25 6.27 26.28 31.18
N GLY A 26 6.26 26.25 29.85
CA GLY A 26 6.55 27.35 28.93
C GLY A 26 6.30 26.84 27.49
N ARG A 27 5.71 27.65 26.60
CA ARG A 27 5.65 27.30 25.16
C ARG A 27 7.09 27.35 24.61
N PRO A 28 7.63 26.29 23.99
CA PRO A 28 8.91 26.40 23.31
C PRO A 28 8.79 27.33 22.09
N LEU A 29 9.82 28.14 21.82
CA LEU A 29 9.98 28.74 20.50
C LEU A 29 10.43 27.64 19.51
N ILE A 30 9.45 26.93 18.94
CA ILE A 30 9.70 26.08 17.77
C ILE A 30 9.82 27.00 16.56
N ASN A 31 10.93 26.91 15.82
CA ASN A 31 11.13 27.70 14.60
C ASN A 31 10.03 27.39 13.58
N LYS A 32 9.47 28.43 12.94
CA LYS A 32 8.45 28.30 11.88
C LYS A 32 8.89 27.37 10.76
N GLU A 33 10.17 27.38 10.38
CA GLU A 33 10.71 26.49 9.33
C GLU A 33 10.59 25.02 9.73
N ALA A 34 11.07 24.64 10.92
CA ALA A 34 10.99 23.27 11.43
C ALA A 34 9.52 22.81 11.63
N THR A 35 8.62 23.71 12.03
CA THR A 35 7.18 23.44 12.07
C THR A 35 6.61 23.17 10.67
N SER A 36 7.04 23.94 9.65
CA SER A 36 6.62 23.76 8.27
C SER A 36 7.11 22.43 7.69
N GLU A 37 8.38 22.06 7.93
CA GLU A 37 8.93 20.78 7.51
C GLU A 37 8.23 19.59 8.18
N ALA A 38 7.88 19.72 9.46
CA ALA A 38 7.12 18.70 10.19
C ALA A 38 5.69 18.52 9.65
N LEU A 39 5.01 19.61 9.27
CA LEU A 39 3.69 19.54 8.64
C LEU A 39 3.76 18.91 7.24
N ILE A 40 4.80 19.22 6.45
CA ILE A 40 4.99 18.60 5.13
C ILE A 40 5.32 17.10 5.28
N ALA A 41 6.15 16.72 6.27
CA ALA A 41 6.41 15.32 6.62
C ALA A 41 5.15 14.57 7.07
N LEU A 42 4.24 15.23 7.79
CA LEU A 42 2.94 14.66 8.17
C LEU A 42 2.10 14.31 6.93
N THR A 43 2.05 15.17 5.90
CA THR A 43 1.44 14.85 4.59
C THR A 43 2.21 13.80 3.77
N ALA A 44 3.30 13.25 4.29
CA ALA A 44 4.00 12.09 3.75
C ALA A 44 3.85 10.84 4.64
N GLY A 45 3.00 10.88 5.67
CA GLY A 45 2.75 9.77 6.59
C GLY A 45 3.72 9.70 7.77
N PHE A 46 4.54 10.73 8.01
CA PHE A 46 5.51 10.76 9.10
C PHE A 46 5.08 11.70 10.23
N PRO A 47 4.90 11.20 11.47
CA PRO A 47 4.61 12.06 12.60
C PRO A 47 5.79 12.99 12.92
N ALA A 48 5.47 14.16 13.49
CA ALA A 48 6.38 15.30 13.58
C ALA A 48 7.67 15.02 14.37
N ASP A 49 7.58 14.32 15.51
CA ASP A 49 8.64 14.18 16.52
C ASP A 49 8.93 12.73 16.95
N ILE A 50 8.26 11.73 16.36
CA ILE A 50 8.51 10.30 16.58
C ILE A 50 8.84 9.54 15.28
N LEU A 51 9.32 8.31 15.45
CA LEU A 51 9.52 7.35 14.35
C LEU A 51 8.23 6.56 14.13
N THR A 52 7.95 6.24 12.87
CA THR A 52 6.94 5.25 12.48
C THR A 52 7.42 3.83 12.83
N GLU A 53 6.50 2.87 12.89
CA GLU A 53 6.85 1.45 13.12
C GLU A 53 7.80 0.92 12.03
N GLN A 54 7.58 1.31 10.76
CA GLN A 54 8.44 0.91 9.64
C GLN A 54 9.87 1.47 9.76
N GLU A 55 10.04 2.67 10.32
CA GLU A 55 11.38 3.23 10.63
C GLU A 55 12.05 2.50 11.80
N LEU A 56 11.28 2.05 12.80
CA LEU A 56 11.78 1.25 13.92
C LEU A 56 12.19 -0.16 13.46
N GLU A 57 11.39 -0.81 12.62
CA GLU A 57 11.67 -2.12 12.01
C GLU A 57 12.87 -2.06 11.05
N ALA A 58 12.98 -1.01 10.24
CA ALA A 58 14.13 -0.79 9.37
C ALA A 58 15.41 -0.41 10.14
N GLY A 59 15.34 -0.15 11.45
CA GLY A 59 16.49 0.16 12.30
C GLY A 59 17.20 1.45 11.92
N VAL A 60 16.46 2.50 11.54
CA VAL A 60 17.03 3.73 10.94
C VAL A 60 17.94 4.54 11.88
N VAL A 61 17.88 4.27 13.19
CA VAL A 61 18.78 4.82 14.22
C VAL A 61 19.22 3.71 15.18
N SER A 62 20.41 3.85 15.77
CA SER A 62 20.95 2.88 16.73
C SER A 62 20.38 3.00 18.14
N VAL A 63 19.92 4.19 18.56
CA VAL A 63 19.35 4.46 19.89
C VAL A 63 18.04 5.23 19.80
N ILE A 64 16.94 4.54 20.14
CA ILE A 64 15.58 5.09 20.25
C ILE A 64 15.51 6.06 21.46
N GLY A 65 14.75 7.15 21.32
CA GLY A 65 14.52 8.16 22.36
C GLY A 65 15.70 9.09 22.66
N GLY A 66 16.83 8.93 21.97
CA GLY A 66 18.03 9.76 22.10
C GLY A 66 18.09 10.93 21.10
N ILE A 67 19.19 11.69 21.18
CA ILE A 67 19.50 12.78 20.23
C ILE A 67 19.66 12.27 18.79
N GLU A 68 20.07 11.01 18.61
CA GLU A 68 20.15 10.36 17.30
C GLU A 68 18.80 10.34 16.58
N GLN A 69 17.72 9.95 17.28
CA GLN A 69 16.36 9.96 16.75
C GLN A 69 15.91 11.37 16.38
N VAL A 70 16.16 12.37 17.23
CA VAL A 70 15.77 13.77 16.96
C VAL A 70 16.49 14.30 15.71
N ASN A 71 17.80 14.05 15.61
CA ASN A 71 18.61 14.48 14.47
C ASN A 71 18.19 13.77 13.17
N TYR A 72 17.92 12.46 13.23
CA TYR A 72 17.38 11.71 12.09
C TYR A 72 16.02 12.27 11.63
N ILE A 73 15.09 12.55 12.56
CA ILE A 73 13.75 13.08 12.25
C ILE A 73 13.83 14.43 11.55
N LEU A 74 14.69 15.35 12.03
CA LEU A 74 14.92 16.63 11.37
C LEU A 74 15.47 16.46 9.95
N ILE A 75 16.47 15.59 9.76
CA ILE A 75 17.08 15.32 8.44
C ILE A 75 16.05 14.68 7.49
N ARG A 76 15.25 13.72 7.97
CA ARG A 76 14.15 13.09 7.23
C ARG A 76 13.12 14.13 6.76
N ASN A 77 12.62 14.96 7.68
CA ASN A 77 11.59 15.96 7.39
C ASN A 77 12.11 17.00 6.37
N HIS A 78 13.38 17.40 6.48
CA HIS A 78 14.05 18.29 5.53
C HIS A 78 14.18 17.66 4.13
N ILE A 79 14.58 16.39 4.02
CA ILE A 79 14.68 15.68 2.72
C ILE A 79 13.30 15.54 2.05
N ILE A 80 12.27 15.15 2.81
CA ILE A 80 10.88 15.06 2.31
C ILE A 80 10.43 16.42 1.81
N THR A 81 10.63 17.47 2.61
CA THR A 81 10.26 18.85 2.26
C THR A 81 10.94 19.28 0.97
N LYS A 82 12.26 19.03 0.84
CA LYS A 82 13.02 19.47 -0.33
C LYS A 82 12.61 18.78 -1.63
N TRP A 83 12.03 17.58 -1.57
CA TRP A 83 11.39 16.95 -2.71
C TRP A 83 9.95 17.41 -2.94
N ARG A 84 9.16 17.59 -1.87
CA ARG A 84 7.76 18.09 -1.94
C ARG A 84 7.66 19.52 -2.46
N GLU A 85 8.68 20.37 -2.24
CA GLU A 85 8.85 21.69 -2.88
C GLU A 85 8.78 21.62 -4.42
N ASN A 86 9.49 20.66 -5.02
CA ASN A 86 9.56 20.50 -6.48
C ASN A 86 9.64 19.02 -6.85
N VAL A 87 8.46 18.38 -6.92
CA VAL A 87 8.29 16.95 -7.24
C VAL A 87 8.65 16.56 -8.67
N PHE A 88 9.03 17.52 -9.54
CA PHE A 88 9.57 17.26 -10.87
C PHE A 88 11.07 16.92 -10.83
N ASN A 89 11.78 17.38 -9.80
CA ASN A 89 13.21 17.15 -9.63
C ASN A 89 13.50 15.78 -8.99
N TYR A 90 14.67 15.25 -9.30
CA TYR A 90 15.27 14.13 -8.59
C TYR A 90 16.22 14.67 -7.50
N VAL A 91 15.88 14.52 -6.22
CA VAL A 91 16.77 14.93 -5.12
C VAL A 91 17.88 13.90 -4.91
N THR A 92 19.12 14.34 -4.78
CA THR A 92 20.28 13.47 -4.49
C THR A 92 20.82 13.73 -3.10
N LYS A 93 21.45 12.71 -2.48
CA LYS A 93 22.03 12.83 -1.14
C LYS A 93 23.03 13.99 -1.02
N ASP A 94 23.80 14.23 -2.08
CA ASP A 94 24.88 15.23 -2.11
C ASP A 94 24.37 16.66 -1.94
N MET A 95 23.10 16.93 -2.28
CA MET A 95 22.43 18.22 -2.03
C MET A 95 22.38 18.59 -0.54
N PHE A 96 22.44 17.60 0.35
CA PHE A 96 22.30 17.76 1.80
C PHE A 96 23.63 17.67 2.56
N VAL A 97 24.70 17.18 1.94
CA VAL A 97 26.00 16.92 2.60
C VAL A 97 26.64 18.18 3.18
N ASN A 98 26.41 19.34 2.55
CA ASN A 98 26.90 20.64 3.04
C ASN A 98 25.93 21.33 4.03
N VAL A 99 24.71 20.81 4.18
CA VAL A 99 23.64 21.37 5.04
C VAL A 99 23.52 20.60 6.37
N VAL A 100 23.84 19.30 6.34
CA VAL A 100 23.88 18.42 7.52
C VAL A 100 25.29 18.40 8.13
N PRO A 101 25.44 18.62 9.45
CA PRO A 101 26.73 18.52 10.14
C PRO A 101 27.45 17.18 9.91
N SER A 102 28.78 17.23 9.81
CA SER A 102 29.63 16.06 9.52
C SER A 102 29.40 14.86 10.44
N HIS A 103 29.08 15.08 11.72
CA HIS A 103 28.78 14.01 12.68
C HIS A 103 27.43 13.31 12.42
N CYS A 104 26.49 13.97 11.72
CA CYS A 104 25.18 13.44 11.36
C CYS A 104 25.14 12.78 9.97
N LEU A 105 26.25 12.70 9.22
CA LEU A 105 26.24 12.16 7.85
C LEU A 105 25.75 10.70 7.76
N LYS A 106 25.94 9.88 8.80
CA LYS A 106 25.36 8.53 8.88
C LYS A 106 23.83 8.53 8.96
N LEU A 107 23.24 9.56 9.58
CA LEU A 107 21.79 9.74 9.67
C LEU A 107 21.21 10.29 8.36
N LEU A 108 21.98 11.12 7.65
CA LEU A 108 21.68 11.48 6.26
C LEU A 108 21.72 10.26 5.33
N ASP A 109 22.74 9.40 5.44
CA ASP A 109 22.77 8.10 4.74
C ASP A 109 21.54 7.25 5.08
N SER A 110 21.20 7.11 6.37
CA SER A 110 20.04 6.32 6.82
C SER A 110 18.73 6.87 6.25
N ALA A 111 18.42 8.15 6.51
CA ALA A 111 17.18 8.80 6.10
C ALA A 111 17.02 8.85 4.58
N TYR A 112 18.05 9.24 3.83
CA TYR A 112 17.99 9.29 2.37
C TYR A 112 17.76 7.90 1.77
N ASN A 113 18.50 6.88 2.23
CA ASN A 113 18.32 5.52 1.71
C ASN A 113 16.94 4.95 2.08
N TYR A 114 16.45 5.15 3.31
CA TYR A 114 15.12 4.72 3.74
C TYR A 114 14.01 5.37 2.91
N LEU A 115 14.04 6.71 2.75
CA LEU A 115 13.03 7.44 1.99
C LEU A 115 13.02 7.06 0.50
N LEU A 116 14.19 6.79 -0.08
CA LEU A 116 14.33 6.35 -1.47
C LEU A 116 13.90 4.89 -1.66
N SER A 117 14.24 3.98 -0.73
CA SER A 117 13.92 2.56 -0.85
C SER A 117 12.43 2.26 -0.64
N HIS A 118 11.75 3.02 0.22
CA HIS A 118 10.31 2.84 0.45
C HIS A 118 9.43 3.73 -0.45
N GLY A 119 10.05 4.57 -1.30
CA GLY A 119 9.33 5.37 -2.29
C GLY A 119 8.59 6.59 -1.71
N TYR A 120 9.15 7.22 -0.66
CA TYR A 120 8.64 8.49 -0.12
C TYR A 120 9.19 9.72 -0.85
N ILE A 121 10.31 9.58 -1.56
CA ILE A 121 10.93 10.59 -2.44
C ILE A 121 11.26 9.99 -3.81
N ASN A 122 11.46 10.85 -4.82
CA ASN A 122 11.90 10.48 -6.17
C ASN A 122 11.01 9.43 -6.90
N PHE A 123 9.76 9.25 -6.49
CA PHE A 123 8.84 8.32 -7.16
C PHE A 123 8.05 8.98 -8.29
N GLY A 124 7.50 8.15 -9.18
CA GLY A 124 6.50 8.56 -10.17
C GLY A 124 7.00 8.68 -11.60
N VAL A 125 6.67 9.81 -12.24
CA VAL A 125 6.59 9.96 -13.71
C VAL A 125 7.20 11.25 -14.27
N ALA A 126 7.81 12.11 -13.43
CA ALA A 126 8.53 13.29 -13.92
C ALA A 126 9.72 12.90 -14.84
N PRO A 127 10.13 13.75 -15.81
CA PRO A 127 11.19 13.42 -16.77
C PRO A 127 12.51 12.98 -16.14
N LEU A 128 13.04 13.76 -15.20
CA LEU A 128 14.30 13.46 -14.49
C LEU A 128 14.23 12.15 -13.69
N ILE A 129 13.03 11.78 -13.21
CA ILE A 129 12.79 10.50 -12.52
C ILE A 129 12.76 9.34 -13.52
N LYS A 130 12.09 9.50 -14.68
CA LYS A 130 12.09 8.52 -15.78
C LYS A 130 13.50 8.26 -16.31
N GLU A 131 14.26 9.32 -16.57
CA GLU A 131 15.66 9.24 -17.01
C GLU A 131 16.52 8.44 -16.01
N ARG A 132 16.37 8.70 -14.70
CA ARG A 132 17.10 7.95 -13.68
C ARG A 132 16.72 6.47 -13.68
N ILE A 133 15.43 6.12 -13.74
CA ILE A 133 14.97 4.73 -13.81
C ILE A 133 15.60 4.00 -15.00
N VAL A 134 15.64 4.63 -16.17
CA VAL A 134 16.30 4.06 -17.36
C VAL A 134 17.80 3.85 -17.11
N SER A 135 18.50 4.84 -16.54
CA SER A 135 19.94 4.76 -16.26
C SER A 135 20.31 3.60 -15.30
N GLU A 136 19.56 3.41 -14.22
CA GLU A 136 19.79 2.33 -13.25
C GLU A 136 19.44 0.94 -13.84
N SER A 137 18.38 0.86 -14.66
CA SER A 137 17.97 -0.40 -15.32
C SER A 137 18.99 -0.95 -16.34
N ASN A 138 19.85 -0.07 -16.86
CA ASN A 138 20.96 -0.41 -17.76
C ASN A 138 22.25 -0.81 -17.01
N GLY A 139 22.26 -0.71 -15.68
CA GLY A 139 23.39 -1.09 -14.83
C GLY A 139 23.56 -2.61 -14.62
N VAL A 140 24.34 -2.97 -13.60
CA VAL A 140 24.56 -4.38 -13.21
C VAL A 140 23.28 -4.93 -12.56
N LYS A 141 22.57 -5.78 -13.31
CA LYS A 141 21.24 -6.28 -12.96
C LYS A 141 21.27 -7.13 -11.67
N LYS A 142 20.43 -6.77 -10.69
CA LYS A 142 20.39 -7.42 -9.36
C LYS A 142 19.65 -8.76 -9.33
N GLY A 143 18.79 -9.02 -10.32
CA GLY A 143 17.97 -10.23 -10.44
C GLY A 143 16.78 -10.03 -11.38
N ASN A 144 16.01 -11.09 -11.60
CA ASN A 144 14.80 -11.10 -12.42
C ASN A 144 13.54 -11.13 -11.54
N VAL A 145 12.62 -10.17 -11.71
CA VAL A 145 11.33 -10.14 -10.96
C VAL A 145 10.16 -10.22 -11.94
N ILE A 146 9.26 -11.18 -11.70
CA ILE A 146 7.98 -11.26 -12.40
C ILE A 146 6.91 -10.56 -11.56
N VAL A 147 6.13 -9.67 -12.16
CA VAL A 147 4.98 -9.00 -11.53
C VAL A 147 3.71 -9.47 -12.23
N ILE A 148 2.69 -9.86 -11.47
CA ILE A 148 1.43 -10.39 -12.01
C ILE A 148 0.32 -9.37 -11.79
N GLY A 149 -0.13 -8.74 -12.88
CA GLY A 149 -1.06 -7.62 -12.92
C GLY A 149 -0.34 -6.30 -13.24
N ALA A 150 -0.89 -5.53 -14.19
CA ALA A 150 -0.46 -4.17 -14.53
C ALA A 150 -1.43 -3.11 -13.96
N GLY A 151 -2.00 -3.38 -12.78
CA GLY A 151 -2.75 -2.40 -11.98
C GLY A 151 -1.82 -1.43 -11.24
N MET A 152 -2.39 -0.49 -10.47
CA MET A 152 -1.61 0.56 -9.77
C MET A 152 -0.50 -0.01 -8.87
N SER A 153 -0.75 -1.13 -8.18
CA SER A 153 0.24 -1.87 -7.38
C SER A 153 1.37 -2.43 -8.24
N GLY A 154 1.04 -3.23 -9.25
CA GLY A 154 2.03 -3.84 -10.14
C GLY A 154 2.87 -2.81 -10.91
N LEU A 155 2.25 -1.71 -11.36
CA LEU A 155 2.96 -0.61 -12.04
C LEU A 155 3.86 0.18 -11.07
N GLY A 156 3.38 0.51 -9.87
CA GLY A 156 4.20 1.16 -8.83
C GLY A 156 5.42 0.32 -8.47
N ALA A 157 5.20 -0.96 -8.19
CA ALA A 157 6.26 -1.91 -7.89
C ALA A 157 7.25 -2.07 -9.06
N ALA A 158 6.77 -2.23 -10.30
CA ALA A 158 7.62 -2.42 -11.47
C ALA A 158 8.58 -1.24 -11.69
N ARG A 159 8.08 0.00 -11.60
CA ARG A 159 8.91 1.21 -11.74
C ARG A 159 9.97 1.31 -10.64
N GLN A 160 9.59 1.00 -9.40
CA GLN A 160 10.49 1.07 -8.25
C GLN A 160 11.55 -0.05 -8.28
N LEU A 161 11.18 -1.26 -8.71
CA LEU A 161 12.13 -2.36 -8.93
C LEU A 161 13.10 -2.06 -10.08
N MET A 162 12.64 -1.40 -11.16
CA MET A 162 13.50 -0.93 -12.25
C MET A 162 14.46 0.16 -11.77
N SER A 163 14.02 1.10 -10.92
CA SER A 163 14.89 2.12 -10.31
C SER A 163 15.97 1.49 -9.41
N PHE A 164 15.67 0.33 -8.80
CA PHE A 164 16.65 -0.45 -8.04
C PHE A 164 17.55 -1.34 -8.90
N GLY A 165 17.41 -1.37 -10.24
CA GLY A 165 18.25 -2.18 -11.13
C GLY A 165 17.86 -3.66 -11.21
N TYR A 166 16.59 -4.01 -10.98
CA TYR A 166 16.05 -5.34 -11.31
C TYR A 166 15.59 -5.40 -12.78
N LYS A 167 15.73 -6.57 -13.41
CA LYS A 167 15.04 -6.88 -14.66
C LYS A 167 13.61 -7.27 -14.32
N VAL A 168 12.65 -6.38 -14.58
CA VAL A 168 11.23 -6.66 -14.38
C VAL A 168 10.60 -7.28 -15.63
N THR A 169 9.56 -8.08 -15.46
CA THR A 169 8.58 -8.42 -16.50
C THR A 169 7.19 -8.42 -15.86
N VAL A 170 6.25 -7.66 -16.41
CA VAL A 170 4.86 -7.63 -15.92
C VAL A 170 3.99 -8.51 -16.81
N LEU A 171 3.20 -9.39 -16.23
CA LEU A 171 2.22 -10.24 -16.92
C LEU A 171 0.82 -9.71 -16.62
N GLU A 172 0.08 -9.27 -17.63
CA GLU A 172 -1.28 -8.73 -17.51
C GLU A 172 -2.24 -9.61 -18.32
N GLY A 173 -3.34 -10.07 -17.69
CA GLY A 173 -4.31 -10.94 -18.33
C GLY A 173 -5.19 -10.22 -19.37
N ARG A 174 -5.37 -8.91 -19.20
CA ARG A 174 -6.13 -8.04 -20.10
C ARG A 174 -5.26 -7.55 -21.28
N LYS A 175 -5.93 -7.00 -22.29
CA LYS A 175 -5.31 -6.20 -23.38
C LYS A 175 -5.00 -4.74 -23.03
N ARG A 176 -4.96 -4.39 -21.73
CA ARG A 176 -4.71 -3.04 -21.22
C ARG A 176 -4.14 -3.06 -19.81
N ALA A 177 -3.39 -2.03 -19.44
CA ALA A 177 -2.98 -1.77 -18.06
C ALA A 177 -4.13 -1.18 -17.21
N GLY A 178 -3.84 -0.90 -15.93
CA GLY A 178 -4.69 -0.21 -14.96
C GLY A 178 -5.59 -1.11 -14.13
N GLY A 179 -5.99 -2.27 -14.66
CA GLY A 179 -6.89 -3.21 -13.96
C GLY A 179 -8.21 -2.54 -13.59
N ARG A 180 -8.43 -2.32 -12.29
CA ARG A 180 -9.61 -1.62 -11.72
C ARG A 180 -9.56 -0.09 -11.82
N VAL A 181 -8.43 0.50 -12.25
CA VAL A 181 -8.41 1.88 -12.76
C VAL A 181 -8.62 1.82 -14.27
N TYR A 182 -9.75 2.34 -14.74
CA TYR A 182 -10.16 2.20 -16.15
C TYR A 182 -11.02 3.38 -16.61
N THR A 183 -10.38 4.29 -17.34
CA THR A 183 -11.06 5.30 -18.15
C THR A 183 -11.43 4.72 -19.51
N LYS A 184 -12.68 4.89 -19.91
CA LYS A 184 -13.18 4.62 -21.26
C LYS A 184 -13.27 5.93 -22.03
N LYS A 185 -12.57 6.01 -23.17
CA LYS A 185 -12.89 7.00 -24.20
C LYS A 185 -14.29 6.68 -24.74
N MET A 186 -15.21 7.62 -24.59
CA MET A 186 -16.56 7.59 -25.18
C MET A 186 -16.60 8.52 -26.39
N GLU A 187 -17.29 8.13 -27.45
CA GLU A 187 -17.29 8.87 -28.71
C GLU A 187 -18.53 8.61 -29.57
N GLY A 188 -18.97 9.64 -30.30
CA GLY A 188 -20.12 9.63 -31.19
C GLY A 188 -20.73 11.04 -31.31
N GLY A 189 -21.58 11.28 -32.33
CA GLY A 189 -22.24 12.58 -32.52
C GLY A 189 -21.29 13.79 -32.55
N ASN A 190 -20.11 13.64 -33.14
CA ASN A 190 -18.99 14.60 -33.13
C ASN A 190 -18.46 15.01 -31.74
N ARG A 191 -18.81 14.27 -30.68
CA ARG A 191 -18.28 14.42 -29.31
C ARG A 191 -17.28 13.32 -28.97
N VAL A 192 -16.31 13.67 -28.14
CA VAL A 192 -15.37 12.73 -27.48
C VAL A 192 -15.31 13.11 -26.00
N ALA A 193 -15.38 12.11 -25.12
CA ALA A 193 -15.33 12.30 -23.68
C ALA A 193 -14.62 11.13 -22.98
N PHE A 194 -14.34 11.27 -21.68
CA PHE A 194 -13.60 10.28 -20.89
C PHE A 194 -14.33 9.95 -19.57
N ALA A 195 -14.75 8.70 -19.42
CA ALA A 195 -15.54 8.22 -18.27
C ALA A 195 -14.75 7.20 -17.43
N ASP A 196 -14.64 7.39 -16.11
CA ASP A 196 -13.98 6.44 -15.21
C ASP A 196 -14.95 5.36 -14.71
N LEU A 197 -14.90 4.22 -15.39
CA LEU A 197 -15.72 3.03 -15.12
C LEU A 197 -15.28 2.28 -13.85
N GLY A 198 -14.05 2.52 -13.40
CA GLY A 198 -13.48 1.94 -12.18
C GLY A 198 -13.19 3.01 -11.12
N GLY A 199 -11.99 2.98 -10.53
CA GLY A 199 -11.54 4.00 -9.57
C GLY A 199 -11.56 5.42 -10.17
N SER A 200 -12.41 6.28 -9.60
CA SER A 200 -12.72 7.62 -10.13
C SER A 200 -12.23 8.79 -9.26
N VAL A 201 -12.25 8.64 -7.93
CA VAL A 201 -11.95 9.74 -6.98
C VAL A 201 -10.53 9.63 -6.42
N LEU A 202 -9.79 10.73 -6.40
CA LEU A 202 -8.60 10.89 -5.57
C LEU A 202 -9.04 11.44 -4.22
N THR A 203 -9.12 10.59 -3.21
CA THR A 203 -9.43 10.97 -1.82
C THR A 203 -8.21 11.60 -1.13
N GLY A 204 -8.42 12.55 -0.22
CA GLY A 204 -7.38 13.13 0.65
C GLY A 204 -6.14 13.67 -0.09
N THR A 205 -6.31 14.70 -0.93
CA THR A 205 -5.25 15.16 -1.86
C THR A 205 -3.99 15.76 -1.23
N HIS A 206 -3.94 16.03 0.08
CA HIS A 206 -2.69 16.42 0.76
C HIS A 206 -1.72 15.24 0.92
N GLY A 207 -2.20 14.12 1.47
CA GLY A 207 -1.40 12.91 1.66
C GLY A 207 -1.26 12.07 0.40
N ASN A 208 -2.26 12.09 -0.48
CA ASN A 208 -2.39 11.12 -1.57
C ASN A 208 -1.27 11.21 -2.63
N PRO A 209 -0.44 10.16 -2.81
CA PRO A 209 0.66 10.15 -3.77
C PRO A 209 0.20 10.29 -5.23
N LEU A 210 -1.06 9.98 -5.55
CA LEU A 210 -1.62 10.18 -6.88
C LEU A 210 -1.83 11.67 -7.20
N GLY A 211 -2.01 12.52 -6.19
CA GLY A 211 -1.98 13.98 -6.34
C GLY A 211 -0.59 14.50 -6.72
N ILE A 212 0.49 13.81 -6.30
CA ILE A 212 1.85 14.08 -6.78
C ILE A 212 2.00 13.65 -8.24
N LEU A 213 1.48 12.48 -8.63
CA LEU A 213 1.53 12.03 -10.03
C LEU A 213 0.75 12.96 -10.96
N ALA A 214 -0.43 13.44 -10.56
CA ALA A 214 -1.20 14.44 -11.31
C ALA A 214 -0.39 15.74 -11.50
N ARG A 215 0.27 16.22 -10.43
CA ARG A 215 1.15 17.40 -10.46
C ARG A 215 2.37 17.20 -11.37
N GLN A 216 3.03 16.04 -11.32
CA GLN A 216 4.15 15.67 -12.20
C GLN A 216 3.76 15.59 -13.68
N LEU A 217 2.47 15.39 -13.98
CA LEU A 217 1.89 15.42 -15.32
C LEU A 217 1.28 16.78 -15.69
N SER A 218 1.45 17.81 -14.84
CA SER A 218 0.90 19.15 -15.00
C SER A 218 -0.63 19.21 -15.15
N TYR A 219 -1.35 18.24 -14.58
CA TYR A 219 -2.82 18.27 -14.51
C TYR A 219 -3.29 18.96 -13.24
N GLY A 220 -4.12 19.99 -13.38
CA GLY A 220 -4.95 20.50 -12.29
C GLY A 220 -5.99 19.47 -11.88
N LEU A 221 -6.31 19.40 -10.59
CA LEU A 221 -7.38 18.56 -10.04
C LEU A 221 -8.65 19.39 -9.88
N HIS A 222 -9.81 18.76 -10.10
CA HIS A 222 -11.12 19.37 -9.87
C HIS A 222 -11.63 18.90 -8.50
N LYS A 223 -11.75 19.80 -7.52
CA LYS A 223 -12.44 19.51 -6.25
C LYS A 223 -13.87 19.08 -6.57
N ILE A 224 -14.30 17.94 -6.04
CA ILE A 224 -15.70 17.55 -6.03
C ILE A 224 -16.43 18.51 -5.08
N ARG A 225 -17.44 19.21 -5.59
CA ARG A 225 -18.28 20.12 -4.78
C ARG A 225 -19.15 19.34 -3.81
N ASP A 226 -19.24 19.86 -2.60
CA ASP A 226 -19.88 19.18 -1.47
C ASP A 226 -21.43 19.15 -1.60
N LYS A 227 -22.01 19.99 -2.48
CA LYS A 227 -23.46 20.06 -2.74
C LYS A 227 -23.97 18.84 -3.54
N CYS A 228 -24.84 18.05 -2.92
CA CYS A 228 -25.56 16.93 -3.52
C CYS A 228 -27.07 17.05 -3.23
N PRO A 229 -27.89 17.67 -4.10
CA PRO A 229 -29.34 17.67 -3.89
C PRO A 229 -29.88 16.25 -4.08
N LEU A 230 -30.83 15.86 -3.23
CA LEU A 230 -31.58 14.62 -3.36
C LEU A 230 -32.92 14.89 -4.05
N TYR A 231 -33.36 13.96 -4.89
CA TYR A 231 -34.62 14.03 -5.61
C TYR A 231 -35.56 12.89 -5.20
N GLY A 232 -36.80 13.23 -4.86
CA GLY A 232 -37.87 12.28 -4.54
C GLY A 232 -38.38 11.54 -5.78
N LEU A 233 -39.24 10.54 -5.54
CA LEU A 233 -39.82 9.67 -6.59
C LEU A 233 -40.74 10.42 -7.58
N ASP A 234 -41.17 11.62 -7.25
CA ASP A 234 -41.94 12.52 -8.11
C ASP A 234 -41.07 13.52 -8.89
N GLY A 235 -39.74 13.40 -8.78
CA GLY A 235 -38.75 14.24 -9.44
C GLY A 235 -38.49 15.60 -8.79
N LYS A 236 -39.18 15.95 -7.69
CA LYS A 236 -38.91 17.20 -6.96
C LYS A 236 -37.64 17.07 -6.10
N PRO A 237 -36.91 18.17 -5.87
CA PRO A 237 -35.88 18.18 -4.82
C PRO A 237 -36.53 17.99 -3.45
N VAL A 238 -35.86 17.23 -2.58
CA VAL A 238 -36.22 17.06 -1.17
C VAL A 238 -36.08 18.40 -0.43
N ASP A 239 -36.87 18.61 0.62
CA ASP A 239 -36.73 19.79 1.49
C ASP A 239 -35.41 19.76 2.28
N GLY A 240 -34.70 20.89 2.30
CA GLY A 240 -33.36 20.99 2.88
C GLY A 240 -33.30 20.86 4.41
N GLU A 241 -34.38 21.18 5.13
CA GLU A 241 -34.44 20.98 6.59
C GLU A 241 -34.76 19.51 6.91
N VAL A 242 -35.52 18.82 6.05
CA VAL A 242 -35.77 17.36 6.17
C VAL A 242 -34.49 16.58 5.86
N ASP A 243 -33.80 16.89 4.76
CA ASP A 243 -32.53 16.29 4.34
C ASP A 243 -31.46 16.41 5.46
N ALA A 244 -31.20 17.64 5.93
CA ALA A 244 -30.25 17.88 7.01
C ALA A 244 -30.63 17.23 8.36
N ARG A 245 -31.93 17.08 8.65
CA ARG A 245 -32.43 16.40 9.86
C ARG A 245 -32.21 14.89 9.79
N VAL A 246 -32.46 14.27 8.65
CA VAL A 246 -32.21 12.82 8.45
C VAL A 246 -30.71 12.53 8.40
N GLU A 247 -29.89 13.37 7.75
CA GLU A 247 -28.44 13.27 7.79
C GLU A 247 -27.91 13.34 9.23
N LEU A 248 -28.40 14.29 10.04
CA LEU A 248 -28.01 14.42 11.44
C LEU A 248 -28.42 13.17 12.26
N ALA A 249 -29.63 12.64 12.04
CA ALA A 249 -30.10 11.43 12.72
C ALA A 249 -29.29 10.19 12.32
N PHE A 250 -28.94 10.04 11.05
CA PHE A 250 -28.07 8.98 10.52
C PHE A 250 -26.66 9.04 11.12
N ASN A 251 -26.07 10.24 11.22
CA ASN A 251 -24.77 10.41 11.85
C ASN A 251 -24.81 10.11 13.36
N GLN A 252 -25.87 10.53 14.07
CA GLN A 252 -26.08 10.15 15.47
C GLN A 252 -26.29 8.63 15.64
N LEU A 253 -26.87 7.95 14.65
CA LEU A 253 -27.03 6.50 14.64
C LEU A 253 -25.69 5.76 14.49
N LEU A 254 -24.80 6.22 13.60
CA LEU A 254 -23.43 5.70 13.52
C LEU A 254 -22.68 5.89 14.85
N ASP A 255 -22.89 7.04 15.49
CA ASP A 255 -22.35 7.36 16.81
C ASP A 255 -22.90 6.43 17.92
N LYS A 256 -24.18 6.04 17.85
CA LYS A 256 -24.80 4.99 18.71
C LYS A 256 -24.19 3.62 18.42
N ALA A 257 -24.03 3.23 17.16
CA ALA A 257 -23.45 1.95 16.77
C ALA A 257 -21.98 1.80 17.23
N SER A 258 -21.20 2.88 17.13
CA SER A 258 -19.82 2.92 17.64
C SER A 258 -19.75 2.75 19.17
N LYS A 259 -20.70 3.35 19.92
CA LYS A 259 -20.85 3.15 21.37
C LYS A 259 -21.31 1.72 21.71
N LEU A 260 -22.24 1.14 20.95
CA LEU A 260 -22.65 -0.26 21.10
C LEU A 260 -21.47 -1.21 20.92
N ARG A 261 -20.66 -1.04 19.87
CA ARG A 261 -19.41 -1.79 19.65
C ARG A 261 -18.52 -1.79 20.88
N MET A 262 -18.30 -0.62 21.50
CA MET A 262 -17.47 -0.51 22.70
C MET A 262 -18.05 -1.25 23.91
N LEU A 263 -19.38 -1.29 24.05
CA LEU A 263 -20.06 -2.02 25.13
C LEU A 263 -20.10 -3.54 24.89
N MET A 264 -20.17 -3.98 23.63
CA MET A 264 -20.21 -5.41 23.26
C MET A 264 -18.84 -6.09 23.30
N GLY A 265 -17.74 -5.33 23.24
CA GLY A 265 -16.38 -5.88 23.25
C GLY A 265 -16.16 -6.87 22.10
N GLU A 266 -15.63 -8.05 22.41
CA GLU A 266 -15.32 -9.08 21.40
C GLU A 266 -16.57 -9.57 20.63
N VAL A 267 -17.76 -9.54 21.24
CA VAL A 267 -19.02 -9.99 20.61
C VAL A 267 -19.39 -9.12 19.40
N SER A 268 -18.88 -7.88 19.32
CA SER A 268 -19.11 -7.01 18.15
C SER A 268 -18.48 -7.53 16.85
N GLN A 269 -17.58 -8.50 16.91
CA GLN A 269 -16.92 -9.09 15.73
C GLN A 269 -17.85 -10.03 14.93
N ASP A 270 -18.84 -10.63 15.59
CA ASP A 270 -19.85 -11.51 15.00
C ASP A 270 -21.13 -10.75 14.57
N VAL A 271 -21.19 -9.44 14.81
CA VAL A 271 -22.34 -8.57 14.49
C VAL A 271 -22.06 -7.74 13.24
N SER A 272 -23.06 -7.59 12.38
CA SER A 272 -22.97 -6.73 11.21
C SER A 272 -23.39 -5.29 11.51
N LEU A 273 -22.79 -4.33 10.81
CA LEU A 273 -23.15 -2.92 10.93
C LEU A 273 -24.62 -2.69 10.57
N GLY A 274 -25.12 -3.36 9.51
CA GLY A 274 -26.52 -3.28 9.10
C GLY A 274 -27.48 -3.65 10.23
N ALA A 275 -27.24 -4.75 10.93
CA ALA A 275 -28.07 -5.16 12.07
C ALA A 275 -28.08 -4.11 13.20
N ALA A 276 -26.96 -3.43 13.46
CA ALA A 276 -26.91 -2.36 14.46
C ALA A 276 -27.65 -1.08 14.01
N LEU A 277 -27.53 -0.70 12.74
CA LEU A 277 -28.22 0.48 12.19
C LEU A 277 -29.73 0.25 12.11
N GLU A 278 -30.17 -0.90 11.60
CA GLU A 278 -31.57 -1.27 11.40
C GLU A 278 -32.31 -1.53 12.73
N THR A 279 -31.60 -1.81 13.83
CA THR A 279 -32.19 -2.01 15.18
C THR A 279 -32.51 -0.71 15.92
N PHE A 280 -31.83 0.40 15.62
CA PHE A 280 -31.96 1.69 16.35
C PHE A 280 -32.51 2.83 15.48
N TRP A 281 -33.00 2.52 14.28
CA TRP A 281 -33.66 3.50 13.42
C TRP A 281 -35.18 3.47 13.62
N GLU A 282 -35.73 4.66 13.80
CA GLU A 282 -37.17 4.94 13.84
C GLU A 282 -37.39 6.10 12.86
N ALA A 283 -38.42 6.01 12.01
CA ALA A 283 -38.81 7.07 11.06
C ALA A 283 -40.27 7.44 11.30
N ASP A 284 -40.57 8.73 11.21
CA ASP A 284 -41.93 9.24 11.37
C ASP A 284 -42.77 9.05 10.09
N ASP A 285 -42.13 9.02 8.91
CA ASP A 285 -42.82 8.83 7.62
C ASP A 285 -42.01 8.10 6.51
N LEU A 286 -42.61 8.06 5.30
CA LEU A 286 -42.07 7.40 4.11
C LEU A 286 -40.94 8.19 3.41
N GLU A 287 -40.91 9.51 3.51
CA GLU A 287 -39.85 10.35 2.94
C GLU A 287 -38.58 10.20 3.79
N GLU A 288 -38.70 10.24 5.11
CA GLU A 288 -37.61 9.92 6.04
C GLU A 288 -37.09 8.49 5.85
N THR A 289 -37.99 7.51 5.68
CA THR A 289 -37.62 6.13 5.37
C THR A 289 -36.84 6.01 4.05
N SER A 290 -37.22 6.81 3.05
CA SER A 290 -36.55 6.82 1.73
C SER A 290 -35.19 7.51 1.77
N LEU A 291 -35.06 8.60 2.55
CA LEU A 291 -33.80 9.29 2.83
C LEU A 291 -32.83 8.41 3.63
N PHE A 292 -33.31 7.74 4.67
CA PHE A 292 -32.52 6.79 5.44
C PHE A 292 -31.99 5.64 4.57
N ASN A 293 -32.85 5.08 3.69
CA ASN A 293 -32.42 4.10 2.70
C ASN A 293 -31.36 4.65 1.74
N TRP A 294 -31.43 5.93 1.36
CA TRP A 294 -30.39 6.58 0.55
C TRP A 294 -29.05 6.71 1.29
N HIS A 295 -29.04 7.09 2.58
CA HIS A 295 -27.82 7.12 3.38
C HIS A 295 -27.22 5.71 3.58
N LEU A 296 -28.06 4.68 3.80
CA LEU A 296 -27.60 3.29 3.84
C LEU A 296 -27.00 2.87 2.48
N ALA A 297 -27.64 3.21 1.35
CA ALA A 297 -27.11 2.96 0.01
C ALA A 297 -25.77 3.66 -0.25
N ASN A 298 -25.59 4.87 0.27
CA ASN A 298 -24.34 5.62 0.19
C ASN A 298 -23.21 4.95 1.00
N LEU A 299 -23.54 4.39 2.16
CA LEU A 299 -22.60 3.61 2.98
C LEU A 299 -22.26 2.24 2.34
N GLU A 300 -23.23 1.60 1.67
CA GLU A 300 -23.01 0.40 0.84
C GLU A 300 -22.16 0.71 -0.39
N TYR A 301 -22.28 1.90 -0.97
CA TYR A 301 -21.40 2.39 -2.04
C TYR A 301 -19.96 2.59 -1.54
N ALA A 302 -19.77 3.31 -0.44
CA ALA A 302 -18.45 3.56 0.13
C ALA A 302 -17.69 2.24 0.38
N ASN A 303 -18.36 1.26 0.98
CA ASN A 303 -17.81 -0.07 1.28
C ASN A 303 -17.85 -1.06 0.10
N ALA A 304 -18.58 -0.76 -0.97
CA ALA A 304 -19.05 -1.72 -2.00
C ALA A 304 -19.67 -3.00 -1.40
N GLY A 305 -20.24 -2.94 -0.20
CA GLY A 305 -20.59 -4.13 0.59
C GLY A 305 -21.96 -4.00 1.23
N LEU A 306 -22.69 -5.11 1.33
CA LEU A 306 -23.97 -5.18 2.03
C LEU A 306 -23.74 -4.89 3.52
N LEU A 307 -24.50 -3.96 4.12
CA LEU A 307 -24.32 -3.63 5.55
C LEU A 307 -24.57 -4.83 6.45
N SER A 308 -25.45 -5.74 6.03
CA SER A 308 -25.73 -7.04 6.66
C SER A 308 -24.54 -8.01 6.74
N ARG A 309 -23.43 -7.72 6.02
CA ARG A 309 -22.18 -8.51 6.02
C ARG A 309 -20.94 -7.73 6.45
N LEU A 310 -21.05 -6.41 6.60
CA LEU A 310 -19.97 -5.51 6.99
C LEU A 310 -19.77 -5.56 8.52
N SER A 311 -18.54 -5.63 9.01
CA SER A 311 -18.23 -5.83 10.43
C SER A 311 -18.59 -4.62 11.29
N LEU A 312 -19.46 -4.78 12.30
CA LEU A 312 -19.72 -3.72 13.28
C LEU A 312 -18.41 -3.32 14.00
N ALA A 313 -17.56 -4.29 14.33
CA ALA A 313 -16.30 -4.06 15.03
C ALA A 313 -15.30 -3.19 14.26
N PHE A 314 -15.17 -3.40 12.94
CA PHE A 314 -13.95 -3.02 12.19
C PHE A 314 -14.17 -2.41 10.80
N TRP A 315 -15.38 -2.01 10.41
CA TRP A 315 -15.63 -1.45 9.07
C TRP A 315 -14.90 -0.12 8.80
N ASP A 316 -14.72 0.68 9.83
CA ASP A 316 -14.13 2.03 9.90
C ASP A 316 -12.64 2.01 10.32
N GLN A 317 -11.99 0.84 10.28
CA GLN A 317 -10.66 0.66 10.87
C GLN A 317 -9.53 1.43 10.15
N ASP A 318 -9.79 1.98 8.97
CA ASP A 318 -8.87 2.84 8.21
C ASP A 318 -9.15 4.35 8.32
N ASP A 319 -10.29 4.77 8.88
CA ASP A 319 -10.63 6.20 9.11
C ASP A 319 -9.51 6.99 9.84
N PRO A 320 -8.79 6.44 10.85
CA PRO A 320 -7.69 7.14 11.51
C PRO A 320 -6.47 7.46 10.62
N TYR A 321 -6.46 6.99 9.37
CA TYR A 321 -5.40 7.19 8.39
C TYR A 321 -5.80 8.09 7.21
N ASP A 322 -6.94 8.79 7.25
CA ASP A 322 -7.31 9.68 6.13
C ASP A 322 -6.17 10.65 5.74
N MET A 323 -6.02 10.83 4.44
CA MET A 323 -4.91 11.56 3.84
C MET A 323 -5.13 13.09 3.82
N GLY A 324 -6.34 13.56 4.13
CA GLY A 324 -6.67 14.97 4.34
C GLY A 324 -6.70 15.84 3.09
N GLY A 325 -7.52 16.90 3.12
CA GLY A 325 -7.73 17.78 1.97
C GLY A 325 -8.71 17.20 0.95
N ASP A 326 -9.04 18.00 -0.07
CA ASP A 326 -10.23 17.77 -0.90
C ASP A 326 -10.22 16.44 -1.67
N HIS A 327 -11.41 15.84 -1.79
CA HIS A 327 -11.70 14.77 -2.74
C HIS A 327 -11.77 15.36 -4.16
N CYS A 328 -11.05 14.76 -5.12
CA CYS A 328 -10.91 15.33 -6.45
C CYS A 328 -11.16 14.33 -7.59
N PHE A 329 -11.68 14.84 -8.70
CA PHE A 329 -11.59 14.19 -10.01
C PHE A 329 -10.32 14.64 -10.76
N LEU A 330 -9.78 13.77 -11.62
CA LEU A 330 -8.73 14.10 -12.57
C LEU A 330 -9.35 14.39 -13.95
N PRO A 331 -9.21 15.62 -14.50
CA PRO A 331 -9.66 15.92 -15.85
C PRO A 331 -9.07 14.96 -16.90
N GLY A 332 -9.93 14.40 -17.75
CA GLY A 332 -9.62 13.36 -18.73
C GLY A 332 -9.42 11.94 -18.17
N GLY A 333 -9.69 11.72 -16.88
CA GLY A 333 -9.79 10.41 -16.24
C GLY A 333 -8.47 9.80 -15.75
N ASN A 334 -8.57 8.93 -14.74
CA ASN A 334 -7.45 8.33 -14.00
C ASN A 334 -6.57 7.39 -14.84
N GLY A 335 -7.04 6.96 -16.01
CA GLY A 335 -6.26 6.29 -17.04
C GLY A 335 -5.04 7.10 -17.51
N ARG A 336 -5.04 8.43 -17.34
CA ARG A 336 -3.87 9.28 -17.54
C ARG A 336 -2.71 8.93 -16.59
N LEU A 337 -3.01 8.60 -15.34
CA LEU A 337 -2.03 8.13 -14.36
C LEU A 337 -1.50 6.74 -14.74
N VAL A 338 -2.41 5.83 -15.15
CA VAL A 338 -2.07 4.48 -15.61
C VAL A 338 -1.12 4.52 -16.82
N GLN A 339 -1.43 5.35 -17.82
CA GLN A 339 -0.62 5.51 -19.03
C GLN A 339 0.80 6.00 -18.70
N ALA A 340 0.92 7.02 -17.86
CA ALA A 340 2.22 7.57 -17.45
C ALA A 340 3.04 6.60 -16.59
N LEU A 341 2.40 5.77 -15.77
CA LEU A 341 3.05 4.73 -14.97
C LEU A 341 3.49 3.53 -15.82
N ALA A 342 2.68 3.11 -16.79
CA ALA A 342 2.98 2.01 -17.72
C ALA A 342 4.06 2.36 -18.76
N GLU A 343 4.33 3.64 -18.98
CA GLU A 343 5.36 4.12 -19.91
C GLU A 343 6.74 3.54 -19.58
N ASN A 344 7.34 2.87 -20.58
CA ASN A 344 8.61 2.15 -20.51
C ASN A 344 8.66 0.94 -19.54
N VAL A 345 7.51 0.49 -19.03
CA VAL A 345 7.42 -0.75 -18.23
C VAL A 345 7.28 -1.97 -19.17
N PRO A 346 8.07 -3.05 -18.98
CA PRO A 346 8.00 -4.25 -19.84
C PRO A 346 6.78 -5.12 -19.50
N ILE A 347 5.61 -4.72 -20.00
CA ILE A 347 4.33 -5.41 -19.82
C ILE A 347 4.06 -6.37 -20.99
N GLN A 348 3.69 -7.61 -20.69
CA GLN A 348 3.12 -8.56 -21.63
C GLN A 348 1.62 -8.71 -21.36
N TYR A 349 0.82 -8.18 -22.28
CA TYR A 349 -0.63 -8.26 -22.25
C TYR A 349 -1.14 -9.64 -22.70
N GLU A 350 -2.39 -9.94 -22.36
CA GLU A 350 -3.08 -11.20 -22.69
C GLU A 350 -2.34 -12.45 -22.14
N LYS A 351 -1.69 -12.29 -20.98
CA LYS A 351 -0.93 -13.30 -20.22
C LYS A 351 -1.65 -13.68 -18.92
N THR A 352 -2.81 -14.30 -19.04
CA THR A 352 -3.57 -14.84 -17.91
C THR A 352 -2.79 -15.94 -17.19
N VAL A 353 -2.29 -15.65 -15.98
CA VAL A 353 -1.62 -16.61 -15.10
C VAL A 353 -2.64 -17.63 -14.57
N ASN A 354 -2.25 -18.91 -14.51
CA ASN A 354 -3.05 -20.00 -13.93
C ASN A 354 -2.29 -20.82 -12.87
N ALA A 355 -0.96 -20.71 -12.79
CA ALA A 355 -0.18 -21.29 -11.71
C ALA A 355 1.09 -20.51 -11.40
N ILE A 356 1.50 -20.51 -10.12
CA ILE A 356 2.73 -19.90 -9.63
C ILE A 356 3.48 -20.95 -8.82
N ARG A 357 4.65 -21.36 -9.32
CA ARG A 357 5.56 -22.28 -8.63
C ARG A 357 6.70 -21.49 -7.99
N TYR A 358 7.07 -21.79 -6.75
CA TYR A 358 8.14 -21.09 -6.05
C TYR A 358 8.95 -22.02 -5.13
N GLY A 359 10.25 -21.76 -4.98
CA GLY A 359 11.12 -22.60 -4.16
C GLY A 359 12.51 -22.03 -3.93
N SER A 360 13.44 -22.88 -3.46
CA SER A 360 14.83 -22.50 -3.20
C SER A 360 15.52 -21.83 -4.39
N ASP A 361 15.14 -22.23 -5.61
CA ASP A 361 15.91 -21.95 -6.82
C ASP A 361 15.37 -20.73 -7.59
N GLY A 362 14.10 -20.34 -7.38
CA GLY A 362 13.46 -19.22 -8.06
C GLY A 362 11.94 -19.32 -8.06
N VAL A 363 11.33 -18.79 -9.12
CA VAL A 363 9.89 -18.86 -9.42
C VAL A 363 9.65 -19.25 -10.88
N GLN A 364 8.58 -20.01 -11.13
CA GLN A 364 8.03 -20.28 -12.46
C GLN A 364 6.56 -19.87 -12.49
N VAL A 365 6.21 -18.90 -13.33
CA VAL A 365 4.82 -18.44 -13.51
C VAL A 365 4.28 -19.00 -14.81
N VAL A 366 3.18 -19.76 -14.73
CA VAL A 366 2.56 -20.45 -15.86
C VAL A 366 1.30 -19.69 -16.30
N VAL A 367 1.18 -19.45 -17.60
CA VAL A 367 0.01 -18.78 -18.19
C VAL A 367 -0.84 -19.74 -19.02
N ASN A 368 -2.06 -19.32 -19.35
CA ASN A 368 -2.91 -20.02 -20.30
C ASN A 368 -2.18 -20.23 -21.65
N GLY A 369 -2.37 -21.41 -22.25
CA GLY A 369 -1.55 -21.89 -23.37
C GLY A 369 -0.22 -22.56 -22.96
N GLY A 370 0.10 -22.64 -21.67
CA GLY A 370 1.22 -23.44 -21.15
C GLY A 370 2.60 -22.77 -21.24
N GLN A 371 2.68 -21.52 -21.69
CA GLN A 371 3.92 -20.75 -21.63
C GLN A 371 4.34 -20.54 -20.15
N VAL A 372 5.65 -20.66 -19.89
CA VAL A 372 6.24 -20.49 -18.56
C VAL A 372 7.20 -19.30 -18.59
N PHE A 373 7.15 -18.49 -17.53
CA PHE A 373 8.07 -17.39 -17.27
C PHE A 373 8.89 -17.69 -16.02
N GLU A 374 10.22 -17.63 -16.12
CA GLU A 374 11.13 -17.91 -15.01
C GLU A 374 11.74 -16.62 -14.45
N GLY A 375 11.93 -16.59 -13.13
CA GLY A 375 12.52 -15.45 -12.43
C GLY A 375 13.10 -15.82 -11.07
N ASP A 376 13.77 -14.87 -10.41
CA ASP A 376 14.24 -15.05 -9.04
C ASP A 376 13.09 -14.88 -8.04
N ILE A 377 12.18 -13.93 -8.31
CA ILE A 377 11.14 -13.49 -7.38
C ILE A 377 9.85 -13.22 -8.15
N CYS A 378 8.70 -13.54 -7.55
CA CYS A 378 7.37 -13.20 -8.04
C CYS A 378 6.71 -12.18 -7.11
N LEU A 379 6.04 -11.19 -7.68
CA LEU A 379 5.10 -10.30 -7.00
C LEU A 379 3.70 -10.53 -7.57
N CYS A 380 2.80 -11.09 -6.76
CA CYS A 380 1.40 -11.26 -7.13
C CYS A 380 0.61 -10.00 -6.80
N THR A 381 -0.09 -9.41 -7.77
CA THR A 381 -0.97 -8.25 -7.55
C THR A 381 -2.38 -8.44 -8.11
N VAL A 382 -2.86 -9.67 -8.15
CA VAL A 382 -4.23 -9.99 -8.59
C VAL A 382 -5.26 -9.56 -7.52
N PRO A 383 -6.49 -9.17 -7.90
CA PRO A 383 -7.53 -8.81 -6.94
C PRO A 383 -7.92 -9.95 -6.00
N LEU A 384 -8.43 -9.62 -4.81
CA LEU A 384 -8.85 -10.61 -3.81
C LEU A 384 -9.93 -11.57 -4.35
N GLY A 385 -10.86 -11.12 -5.20
CA GLY A 385 -11.82 -12.00 -5.89
C GLY A 385 -11.16 -13.10 -6.74
N VAL A 386 -10.02 -12.80 -7.38
CA VAL A 386 -9.23 -13.77 -8.16
C VAL A 386 -8.46 -14.75 -7.26
N LEU A 387 -8.09 -14.34 -6.04
CA LEU A 387 -7.55 -15.25 -5.03
C LEU A 387 -8.64 -16.15 -4.44
N LYS A 388 -9.81 -15.59 -4.10
CA LYS A 388 -10.98 -16.31 -3.57
C LYS A 388 -11.51 -17.38 -4.53
N SER A 389 -11.40 -17.18 -5.84
CA SER A 389 -11.87 -18.14 -6.84
C SER A 389 -10.98 -19.39 -7.01
N GLY A 390 -9.77 -19.41 -6.44
CA GLY A 390 -8.82 -20.51 -6.62
C GLY A 390 -8.30 -20.69 -8.05
N SER A 391 -8.54 -19.71 -8.94
CA SER A 391 -8.19 -19.80 -10.36
C SER A 391 -6.67 -19.82 -10.64
N ILE A 392 -5.84 -19.41 -9.66
CA ILE A 392 -4.37 -19.50 -9.72
C ILE A 392 -3.89 -20.55 -8.71
N LYS A 393 -3.23 -21.60 -9.22
CA LYS A 393 -2.67 -22.68 -8.40
C LYS A 393 -1.28 -22.35 -7.90
N PHE A 394 -1.10 -22.28 -6.58
CA PHE A 394 0.20 -22.07 -5.94
C PHE A 394 0.88 -23.43 -5.69
N ASN A 395 2.19 -23.53 -5.95
CA ASN A 395 2.98 -24.72 -5.67
C ASN A 395 4.37 -24.35 -5.07
N PRO A 396 4.66 -24.66 -3.79
CA PRO A 396 3.77 -25.29 -2.82
C PRO A 396 2.52 -24.42 -2.53
N GLU A 397 1.55 -24.99 -1.83
CA GLU A 397 0.34 -24.28 -1.44
C GLU A 397 0.64 -23.09 -0.51
N LEU A 398 -0.27 -22.12 -0.44
CA LEU A 398 -0.14 -20.98 0.46
C LEU A 398 -0.33 -21.42 1.92
N PRO A 399 0.34 -20.79 2.90
CA PRO A 399 0.14 -21.11 4.31
C PRO A 399 -1.32 -20.94 4.73
N GLN A 400 -1.85 -21.86 5.55
CA GLN A 400 -3.26 -21.90 5.95
C GLN A 400 -3.79 -20.55 6.44
N ARG A 401 -3.04 -19.85 7.31
CA ARG A 401 -3.38 -18.50 7.81
C ARG A 401 -3.68 -17.48 6.69
N LYS A 402 -2.96 -17.55 5.56
CA LYS A 402 -3.20 -16.71 4.38
C LYS A 402 -4.42 -17.17 3.58
N LEU A 403 -4.66 -18.48 3.46
CA LEU A 403 -5.90 -19.02 2.86
C LEU A 403 -7.14 -18.61 3.69
N ASP A 404 -7.03 -18.65 5.01
CA ASP A 404 -8.09 -18.23 5.92
C ASP A 404 -8.37 -16.72 5.81
N GLY A 405 -7.33 -15.88 5.71
CA GLY A 405 -7.48 -14.44 5.46
C GLY A 405 -8.11 -14.13 4.10
N ILE A 406 -7.68 -14.84 3.04
CA ILE A 406 -8.33 -14.79 1.71
C ILE A 406 -9.81 -15.17 1.80
N LYS A 407 -10.17 -16.13 2.66
CA LYS A 407 -11.56 -16.56 2.88
C LYS A 407 -12.36 -15.50 3.67
N ARG A 408 -11.81 -15.00 4.79
CA ARG A 408 -12.46 -14.05 5.71
C ARG A 408 -12.76 -12.67 5.12
N LEU A 409 -11.75 -12.01 4.52
CA LEU A 409 -11.92 -10.64 4.02
C LEU A 409 -13.12 -10.52 3.09
N GLY A 410 -13.91 -9.47 3.22
CA GLY A 410 -14.97 -9.19 2.27
C GLY A 410 -14.40 -8.78 0.91
N PHE A 411 -15.11 -9.10 -0.16
CA PHE A 411 -14.84 -8.56 -1.49
C PHE A 411 -16.15 -8.12 -2.11
N GLY A 412 -16.32 -6.82 -2.19
CA GLY A 412 -17.55 -6.12 -2.51
C GLY A 412 -17.84 -6.01 -4.00
N LEU A 413 -19.01 -5.45 -4.32
CA LEU A 413 -19.46 -5.18 -5.67
C LEU A 413 -20.10 -3.78 -5.74
N LEU A 414 -19.61 -3.01 -6.70
CA LEU A 414 -20.09 -1.67 -7.07
C LEU A 414 -19.98 -1.56 -8.59
N ASN A 415 -21.06 -1.16 -9.23
CA ASN A 415 -21.14 -0.98 -10.67
C ASN A 415 -21.58 0.44 -11.06
N LYS A 416 -21.45 0.79 -12.35
CA LYS A 416 -21.81 2.10 -12.91
C LYS A 416 -22.48 1.97 -14.28
N VAL A 417 -23.32 2.94 -14.63
CA VAL A 417 -23.79 3.22 -15.99
C VAL A 417 -23.19 4.55 -16.45
N ALA A 418 -22.27 4.51 -17.40
CA ALA A 418 -21.75 5.70 -18.07
C ALA A 418 -22.63 6.07 -19.27
N MET A 419 -22.95 7.35 -19.43
CA MET A 419 -23.76 7.87 -20.54
C MET A 419 -23.13 9.14 -21.10
N LEU A 420 -22.89 9.19 -22.42
CA LEU A 420 -22.51 10.39 -23.15
C LEU A 420 -23.74 10.95 -23.88
N PHE A 421 -24.12 12.19 -23.61
CA PHE A 421 -25.32 12.82 -24.18
C PHE A 421 -25.02 13.79 -25.33
N PRO A 422 -26.01 14.17 -26.16
CA PRO A 422 -25.84 15.18 -27.19
C PRO A 422 -25.78 16.62 -26.65
N THR A 423 -26.36 16.89 -25.48
CA THR A 423 -26.42 18.19 -24.79
C THR A 423 -26.14 18.03 -23.29
N LEU A 424 -25.90 19.15 -22.61
CA LEU A 424 -25.72 19.20 -21.15
C LEU A 424 -27.01 19.73 -20.51
N PHE A 425 -27.97 18.86 -20.23
CA PHE A 425 -29.29 19.26 -19.71
C PHE A 425 -29.32 19.48 -18.19
N TRP A 426 -28.41 18.84 -17.43
CA TRP A 426 -28.31 18.97 -15.97
C TRP A 426 -27.40 20.13 -15.48
N GLY A 427 -26.90 20.96 -16.39
CA GLY A 427 -26.05 22.11 -16.09
C GLY A 427 -24.63 21.76 -15.61
N THR A 428 -23.90 22.77 -15.13
CA THR A 428 -22.49 22.67 -14.68
C THR A 428 -22.32 22.74 -13.17
N ASP A 429 -23.38 23.06 -12.42
CA ASP A 429 -23.24 23.65 -11.08
C ASP A 429 -23.18 22.59 -9.96
N LEU A 430 -23.46 21.34 -10.32
CA LEU A 430 -23.35 20.15 -9.48
C LEU A 430 -22.29 19.20 -10.03
N ASP A 431 -21.51 18.59 -9.13
CA ASP A 431 -20.70 17.40 -9.44
C ASP A 431 -21.45 16.10 -9.12
N MET A 432 -22.48 16.16 -8.27
CA MET A 432 -23.31 15.01 -7.91
C MET A 432 -24.74 15.38 -7.52
N PHE A 433 -25.67 14.42 -7.63
CA PHE A 433 -27.03 14.48 -7.10
C PHE A 433 -27.55 13.08 -6.82
N GLY A 434 -28.48 12.94 -5.86
CA GLY A 434 -29.08 11.67 -5.46
C GLY A 434 -30.53 11.51 -5.93
N HIS A 435 -31.01 10.27 -5.94
CA HIS A 435 -32.40 9.91 -6.19
C HIS A 435 -32.83 8.86 -5.16
N LEU A 436 -34.01 9.06 -4.54
CA LEU A 436 -34.51 8.20 -3.47
C LEU A 436 -35.10 6.87 -3.98
N SER A 437 -35.37 5.94 -3.07
CA SER A 437 -36.05 4.65 -3.34
C SER A 437 -36.97 4.31 -2.18
N ASP A 438 -38.21 3.96 -2.49
CA ASP A 438 -39.20 3.40 -1.55
C ASP A 438 -38.92 1.92 -1.25
N ASP A 439 -38.40 1.17 -2.22
CA ASP A 439 -37.97 -0.23 -2.08
C ASP A 439 -36.57 -0.31 -1.42
N PRO A 440 -36.44 -0.87 -0.20
CA PRO A 440 -35.15 -1.00 0.49
C PRO A 440 -34.19 -1.98 -0.20
N SER A 441 -34.70 -3.01 -0.89
CA SER A 441 -33.87 -3.98 -1.63
C SER A 441 -33.24 -3.37 -2.89
N ARG A 442 -33.83 -2.26 -3.36
CA ARG A 442 -33.38 -1.50 -4.53
C ARG A 442 -32.76 -0.15 -4.17
N ARG A 443 -32.55 0.14 -2.88
CA ARG A 443 -31.97 1.42 -2.38
C ARG A 443 -30.66 1.84 -3.07
N GLY A 444 -29.85 0.90 -3.51
CA GLY A 444 -28.61 1.14 -4.24
C GLY A 444 -28.73 1.21 -5.78
N GLU A 445 -29.92 1.12 -6.37
CA GLU A 445 -30.13 1.11 -7.82
C GLU A 445 -30.22 2.54 -8.39
N PHE A 446 -29.13 3.03 -9.01
CA PHE A 446 -29.06 4.38 -9.60
C PHE A 446 -29.26 5.54 -8.61
N PHE A 447 -29.08 5.27 -7.32
CA PHE A 447 -29.31 6.18 -6.19
C PHE A 447 -28.46 7.47 -6.19
N LEU A 448 -27.31 7.46 -6.87
CA LEU A 448 -26.35 8.56 -6.90
C LEU A 448 -25.77 8.71 -8.31
N PHE A 449 -25.76 9.94 -8.79
CA PHE A 449 -25.23 10.35 -10.08
C PHE A 449 -24.00 11.24 -9.91
N TYR A 450 -22.92 10.96 -10.67
CA TYR A 450 -21.81 11.91 -10.85
C TYR A 450 -21.88 12.61 -12.20
N SER A 451 -21.89 13.94 -12.16
CA SER A 451 -21.69 14.82 -13.31
C SER A 451 -20.21 14.87 -13.68
N TYR A 452 -19.88 14.43 -14.89
CA TYR A 452 -18.52 14.47 -15.43
C TYR A 452 -18.32 15.65 -16.41
N ALA A 453 -19.30 16.55 -16.53
CA ALA A 453 -19.32 17.63 -17.51
C ALA A 453 -18.11 18.57 -17.44
N THR A 454 -17.60 18.82 -16.23
CA THR A 454 -16.42 19.66 -15.94
C THR A 454 -15.08 18.97 -16.25
N VAL A 455 -15.04 17.64 -16.29
CA VAL A 455 -13.79 16.85 -16.27
C VAL A 455 -13.60 15.89 -17.43
N ALA A 456 -14.68 15.39 -18.06
CA ALA A 456 -14.60 14.40 -19.14
C ALA A 456 -14.32 15.00 -20.52
N GLY A 457 -14.47 16.32 -20.71
CA GLY A 457 -14.40 16.98 -22.02
C GLY A 457 -15.71 16.92 -22.83
N GLY A 458 -16.79 16.43 -22.23
CA GLY A 458 -18.13 16.40 -22.82
C GLY A 458 -19.20 16.08 -21.78
N PRO A 459 -20.49 16.17 -22.14
CA PRO A 459 -21.62 15.89 -21.24
C PRO A 459 -21.72 14.38 -20.96
N VAL A 460 -20.95 13.95 -19.96
CA VAL A 460 -20.99 12.59 -19.41
C VAL A 460 -21.67 12.61 -18.05
N LEU A 461 -22.59 11.67 -17.84
CA LEU A 461 -23.23 11.41 -16.55
C LEU A 461 -23.00 9.94 -16.17
N MET A 462 -22.76 9.70 -14.89
CA MET A 462 -22.43 8.38 -14.34
C MET A 462 -23.44 8.01 -13.24
N ALA A 463 -24.37 7.09 -13.50
CA ALA A 463 -25.23 6.53 -12.45
C ALA A 463 -24.50 5.39 -11.72
N LEU A 464 -24.60 5.32 -10.39
CA LEU A 464 -23.97 4.28 -9.56
C LEU A 464 -24.95 3.15 -9.19
N VAL A 465 -24.42 1.94 -8.99
CA VAL A 465 -25.21 0.78 -8.53
C VAL A 465 -24.47 0.06 -7.40
N ALA A 466 -25.02 0.16 -6.18
CA ALA A 466 -24.46 -0.34 -4.93
C ALA A 466 -25.39 -1.34 -4.23
N GLY A 467 -25.00 -1.84 -3.05
CA GLY A 467 -25.83 -2.71 -2.22
C GLY A 467 -26.29 -4.01 -2.92
N GLU A 468 -27.47 -4.50 -2.57
CA GLU A 468 -28.06 -5.71 -3.18
C GLU A 468 -28.35 -5.50 -4.68
N ALA A 469 -28.75 -4.29 -5.06
CA ALA A 469 -28.96 -3.91 -6.46
C ALA A 469 -27.72 -4.14 -7.33
N ALA A 470 -26.50 -3.96 -6.80
CA ALA A 470 -25.26 -4.19 -7.55
C ALA A 470 -25.09 -5.66 -8.00
N HIS A 471 -25.61 -6.62 -7.23
CA HIS A 471 -25.62 -8.04 -7.59
C HIS A 471 -26.67 -8.36 -8.64
N SER A 472 -27.92 -7.92 -8.44
CA SER A 472 -29.02 -8.07 -9.42
C SER A 472 -28.71 -7.38 -10.76
N PHE A 473 -27.92 -6.31 -10.72
CA PHE A 473 -27.48 -5.58 -11.91
C PHE A 473 -26.49 -6.35 -12.78
N GLU A 474 -25.77 -7.36 -12.27
CA GLU A 474 -24.83 -8.14 -13.10
C GLU A 474 -25.55 -8.93 -14.21
N SER A 475 -26.74 -9.47 -13.93
CA SER A 475 -27.56 -10.22 -14.90
C SER A 475 -28.54 -9.34 -15.70
N MET A 476 -28.78 -8.09 -15.29
CA MET A 476 -29.68 -7.17 -15.98
C MET A 476 -29.20 -6.87 -17.42
N PRO A 477 -30.08 -6.80 -18.43
CA PRO A 477 -29.70 -6.32 -19.77
C PRO A 477 -29.26 -4.85 -19.76
N PRO A 478 -28.21 -4.45 -20.52
CA PRO A 478 -27.76 -3.07 -20.57
C PRO A 478 -28.80 -2.08 -21.13
N THR A 479 -29.73 -2.55 -21.97
CA THR A 479 -30.89 -1.79 -22.45
C THR A 479 -31.79 -1.35 -21.31
N ASP A 480 -32.11 -2.29 -20.42
CA ASP A 480 -33.10 -2.13 -19.37
C ASP A 480 -32.53 -1.22 -18.26
N ALA A 481 -31.23 -1.38 -17.97
CA ALA A 481 -30.46 -0.48 -17.14
C ALA A 481 -30.53 0.98 -17.64
N VAL A 482 -30.26 1.22 -18.93
CA VAL A 482 -30.31 2.56 -19.52
C VAL A 482 -31.74 3.10 -19.52
N THR A 483 -32.74 2.27 -19.82
CA THR A 483 -34.16 2.66 -19.76
C THR A 483 -34.57 3.12 -18.36
N ARG A 484 -34.21 2.38 -17.30
CA ARG A 484 -34.48 2.77 -15.91
C ARG A 484 -33.79 4.08 -15.51
N VAL A 485 -32.52 4.24 -15.90
CA VAL A 485 -31.78 5.48 -15.64
C VAL A 485 -32.41 6.68 -16.38
N LEU A 486 -32.84 6.50 -17.63
CA LEU A 486 -33.54 7.54 -18.38
C LEU A 486 -34.92 7.84 -17.80
N GLN A 487 -35.65 6.87 -17.24
CA GLN A 487 -36.91 7.11 -16.53
C GLN A 487 -36.70 8.01 -15.30
N ILE A 488 -35.67 7.75 -14.50
CA ILE A 488 -35.29 8.60 -13.35
C ILE A 488 -34.95 10.02 -13.82
N LEU A 489 -34.09 10.15 -14.83
CA LEU A 489 -33.68 11.46 -15.35
C LEU A 489 -34.86 12.24 -15.95
N ARG A 490 -35.77 11.57 -16.66
CA ARG A 490 -37.00 12.18 -17.18
C ARG A 490 -37.91 12.67 -16.06
N GLY A 491 -38.12 11.84 -15.03
CA GLY A 491 -38.87 12.21 -13.84
C GLY A 491 -38.34 13.48 -13.16
N ILE A 492 -37.02 13.62 -13.04
CA ILE A 492 -36.38 14.82 -12.47
C ILE A 492 -36.52 16.04 -13.39
N TYR A 493 -36.16 15.93 -14.67
CA TYR A 493 -35.91 17.10 -15.53
C TYR A 493 -37.10 17.52 -16.42
N GLU A 494 -37.93 16.60 -16.90
CA GLU A 494 -39.05 16.95 -17.79
C GLU A 494 -40.13 17.81 -17.10
N PRO A 495 -40.48 17.60 -15.81
CA PRO A 495 -41.37 18.51 -15.07
C PRO A 495 -40.81 19.93 -14.88
N GLN A 496 -39.49 20.12 -15.02
CA GLN A 496 -38.83 21.43 -15.00
C GLN A 496 -38.80 22.09 -16.39
N GLY A 497 -39.40 21.46 -17.41
CA GLY A 497 -39.38 21.92 -18.80
C GLY A 497 -38.07 21.60 -19.53
N ILE A 498 -37.26 20.68 -19.00
CA ILE A 498 -35.95 20.30 -19.55
C ILE A 498 -36.06 18.94 -20.23
N GLU A 499 -35.98 18.91 -21.57
CA GLU A 499 -35.98 17.68 -22.37
C GLU A 499 -34.75 16.81 -22.06
N VAL A 500 -34.97 15.51 -21.81
CA VAL A 500 -33.91 14.52 -21.61
C VAL A 500 -33.68 13.72 -22.89
N PRO A 501 -32.62 14.04 -23.68
CA PRO A 501 -32.34 13.37 -24.94
C PRO A 501 -31.77 11.97 -24.72
N GLU A 502 -31.93 11.11 -25.73
CA GLU A 502 -31.28 9.80 -25.74
C GLU A 502 -29.74 9.92 -25.76
N PRO A 503 -29.01 9.04 -25.05
CA PRO A 503 -27.55 9.07 -24.99
C PRO A 503 -26.92 8.58 -26.30
N ILE A 504 -25.90 9.31 -26.76
CA ILE A 504 -25.06 8.95 -27.92
C ILE A 504 -24.37 7.60 -27.73
N GLN A 505 -23.91 7.32 -26.51
CA GLN A 505 -23.23 6.09 -26.16
C GLN A 505 -23.40 5.80 -24.67
N THR A 506 -23.61 4.53 -24.34
CA THR A 506 -23.71 4.04 -22.95
C THR A 506 -22.72 2.91 -22.68
N VAL A 507 -22.31 2.75 -21.43
CA VAL A 507 -21.50 1.62 -20.96
C VAL A 507 -21.92 1.22 -19.54
N CYS A 508 -22.48 0.03 -19.38
CA CYS A 508 -22.69 -0.59 -18.07
C CYS A 508 -21.46 -1.40 -17.65
N THR A 509 -21.04 -1.30 -16.39
CA THR A 509 -19.96 -2.15 -15.85
C THR A 509 -20.48 -3.47 -15.32
N ARG A 510 -19.62 -4.49 -15.30
CA ARG A 510 -19.89 -5.84 -14.79
C ARG A 510 -18.68 -6.36 -14.01
N TRP A 511 -18.34 -5.67 -12.91
CA TRP A 511 -17.11 -5.96 -12.15
C TRP A 511 -17.15 -7.32 -11.44
N GLY A 512 -18.34 -7.82 -11.08
CA GLY A 512 -18.56 -9.15 -10.52
C GLY A 512 -18.34 -10.25 -11.53
N SER A 513 -18.80 -10.07 -12.77
CA SER A 513 -18.61 -11.04 -13.86
C SER A 513 -17.25 -10.95 -14.56
N ASP A 514 -16.44 -9.92 -14.30
CA ASP A 514 -15.13 -9.75 -14.93
C ASP A 514 -14.11 -10.77 -14.38
N PRO A 515 -13.59 -11.71 -15.18
CA PRO A 515 -12.75 -12.82 -14.70
C PRO A 515 -11.38 -12.37 -14.18
N PHE A 516 -10.98 -11.11 -14.41
CA PHE A 516 -9.74 -10.54 -13.89
C PHE A 516 -9.95 -9.70 -12.62
N CYS A 517 -11.18 -9.64 -12.09
CA CYS A 517 -11.50 -8.91 -10.86
C CYS A 517 -12.41 -9.71 -9.91
N LEU A 518 -13.54 -10.24 -10.41
CA LEU A 518 -14.55 -10.97 -9.64
C LEU A 518 -15.08 -10.18 -8.44
N GLY A 519 -15.41 -8.90 -8.67
CA GLY A 519 -15.80 -7.91 -7.66
C GLY A 519 -15.03 -6.59 -7.81
N SER A 520 -15.38 -5.59 -6.98
CA SER A 520 -14.89 -4.22 -7.08
C SER A 520 -13.71 -3.93 -6.14
N TYR A 521 -13.86 -4.10 -4.82
CA TYR A 521 -12.78 -3.91 -3.85
C TYR A 521 -13.05 -4.62 -2.52
N SER A 522 -12.03 -4.77 -1.67
CA SER A 522 -12.19 -5.42 -0.36
C SER A 522 -12.86 -4.52 0.68
N ASN A 523 -13.50 -5.14 1.67
CA ASN A 523 -14.04 -4.51 2.87
C ASN A 523 -13.90 -5.47 4.07
N VAL A 524 -14.08 -4.97 5.30
CA VAL A 524 -13.98 -5.81 6.51
C VAL A 524 -15.32 -6.48 6.78
N ALA A 525 -15.43 -7.76 6.41
CA ALA A 525 -16.62 -8.55 6.67
C ALA A 525 -16.72 -8.98 8.14
N VAL A 526 -17.93 -9.33 8.60
CA VAL A 526 -18.17 -9.99 9.89
C VAL A 526 -17.22 -11.20 10.06
N GLY A 527 -16.61 -11.33 11.25
CA GLY A 527 -15.59 -12.35 11.52
C GLY A 527 -14.22 -12.14 10.85
N SER A 528 -13.97 -10.98 10.23
CA SER A 528 -12.66 -10.54 9.70
C SER A 528 -12.19 -9.26 10.40
N SER A 529 -10.91 -8.93 10.32
CA SER A 529 -10.31 -7.72 10.92
C SER A 529 -9.27 -7.09 10.00
N GLY A 530 -8.75 -5.92 10.38
CA GLY A 530 -7.61 -5.28 9.73
C GLY A 530 -6.36 -6.17 9.65
N ASP A 531 -6.20 -7.16 10.54
CA ASP A 531 -5.07 -8.09 10.53
C ASP A 531 -5.05 -9.00 9.29
N ASP A 532 -6.20 -9.26 8.67
CA ASP A 532 -6.27 -10.09 7.46
C ASP A 532 -5.61 -9.41 6.24
N TYR A 533 -5.58 -8.07 6.18
CA TYR A 533 -4.82 -7.32 5.16
C TYR A 533 -3.31 -7.49 5.33
N ASP A 534 -2.83 -7.45 6.57
CA ASP A 534 -1.43 -7.64 6.91
C ASP A 534 -1.02 -9.10 6.64
N ILE A 535 -1.86 -10.06 7.02
CA ILE A 535 -1.74 -11.48 6.65
C ILE A 535 -1.66 -11.66 5.14
N LEU A 536 -2.47 -10.93 4.35
CA LEU A 536 -2.44 -11.07 2.89
C LEU A 536 -1.14 -10.51 2.28
N ALA A 537 -0.56 -9.46 2.88
CA ALA A 537 0.74 -8.90 2.47
C ALA A 537 1.94 -9.85 2.72
N GLU A 538 1.89 -10.74 3.73
CA GLU A 538 3.03 -11.58 4.12
C GLU A 538 3.69 -12.33 2.95
N SER A 539 5.01 -12.19 2.78
CA SER A 539 5.77 -12.92 1.76
C SER A 539 5.95 -14.40 2.10
N VAL A 540 6.05 -15.27 1.10
CA VAL A 540 6.20 -16.72 1.27
C VAL A 540 7.45 -17.27 0.55
N GLY A 541 7.92 -18.44 0.98
CA GLY A 541 9.08 -19.13 0.42
C GLY A 541 10.43 -18.43 0.66
N ASP A 542 10.73 -18.00 1.89
CA ASP A 542 11.90 -17.15 2.25
C ASP A 542 12.02 -15.88 1.38
N GLY A 543 10.88 -15.26 1.05
CA GLY A 543 10.80 -14.08 0.18
C GLY A 543 11.00 -14.39 -1.30
N ARG A 544 10.34 -15.43 -1.81
CA ARG A 544 10.31 -15.77 -3.25
C ARG A 544 9.00 -15.33 -3.92
N LEU A 545 7.90 -15.28 -3.17
CA LEU A 545 6.60 -14.78 -3.62
C LEU A 545 6.08 -13.72 -2.64
N PHE A 546 5.75 -12.53 -3.16
CA PHE A 546 5.24 -11.37 -2.43
C PHE A 546 3.83 -10.98 -2.92
N PHE A 547 3.10 -10.17 -2.15
CA PHE A 547 1.72 -9.78 -2.43
C PHE A 547 1.51 -8.26 -2.29
N ALA A 548 0.98 -7.62 -3.34
CA ALA A 548 0.61 -6.19 -3.34
C ALA A 548 -0.79 -5.96 -3.94
N GLY A 549 -1.40 -4.82 -3.66
CA GLY A 549 -2.78 -4.49 -4.03
C GLY A 549 -3.54 -3.88 -2.85
N GLU A 550 -4.73 -3.32 -3.10
CA GLU A 550 -5.53 -2.68 -2.04
C GLU A 550 -5.91 -3.66 -0.91
N ALA A 551 -6.26 -4.90 -1.25
CA ALA A 551 -6.49 -5.98 -0.28
C ALA A 551 -5.23 -6.41 0.54
N THR A 552 -4.08 -5.75 0.35
CA THR A 552 -2.83 -6.03 1.09
C THR A 552 -2.35 -4.84 1.93
N THR A 553 -3.17 -3.82 2.18
CA THR A 553 -2.78 -2.67 3.01
C THR A 553 -3.89 -2.23 3.95
N ARG A 554 -3.70 -2.53 5.23
CA ARG A 554 -4.65 -2.24 6.31
C ARG A 554 -5.02 -0.76 6.47
N ARG A 555 -4.07 0.15 6.21
CA ARG A 555 -4.28 1.59 6.40
C ARG A 555 -4.99 2.27 5.23
N TYR A 556 -4.99 1.64 4.06
CA TYR A 556 -5.50 2.23 2.81
C TYR A 556 -6.21 1.18 1.92
N PRO A 557 -7.09 0.32 2.48
CA PRO A 557 -7.79 -0.70 1.71
C PRO A 557 -8.72 -0.07 0.66
N ALA A 558 -9.26 -0.88 -0.25
CA ALA A 558 -10.10 -0.47 -1.39
C ALA A 558 -9.55 0.58 -2.39
N THR A 559 -8.54 1.38 -2.04
CA THR A 559 -8.18 2.60 -2.76
C THR A 559 -7.14 2.41 -3.87
N MET A 560 -7.17 3.32 -4.85
CA MET A 560 -6.12 3.43 -5.88
C MET A 560 -4.75 3.79 -5.27
N HIS A 561 -4.73 4.59 -4.21
CA HIS A 561 -3.49 5.04 -3.58
C HIS A 561 -2.87 3.95 -2.70
N GLY A 562 -3.66 3.17 -1.97
CA GLY A 562 -3.19 2.00 -1.20
C GLY A 562 -2.70 0.88 -2.10
N ALA A 563 -3.36 0.66 -3.25
CA ALA A 563 -2.82 -0.19 -4.30
C ALA A 563 -1.43 0.31 -4.76
N PHE A 564 -1.27 1.59 -5.09
CA PHE A 564 0.04 2.14 -5.49
C PHE A 564 1.11 2.01 -4.39
N LEU A 565 0.78 2.36 -3.14
CA LEU A 565 1.69 2.31 -1.98
C LEU A 565 2.12 0.88 -1.63
N SER A 566 1.21 -0.11 -1.65
CA SER A 566 1.59 -1.52 -1.45
C SER A 566 2.56 -2.02 -2.53
N GLY A 567 2.49 -1.48 -3.76
CA GLY A 567 3.50 -1.73 -4.80
C GLY A 567 4.89 -1.22 -4.45
N LEU A 568 4.99 0.01 -3.90
CA LEU A 568 6.26 0.59 -3.45
C LEU A 568 6.82 -0.17 -2.24
N ARG A 569 5.95 -0.55 -1.29
CA ARG A 569 6.29 -1.39 -0.13
C ARG A 569 6.90 -2.73 -0.56
N GLU A 570 6.25 -3.47 -1.47
CA GLU A 570 6.81 -4.75 -1.92
C GLU A 570 8.09 -4.60 -2.75
N ALA A 571 8.28 -3.50 -3.49
CA ALA A 571 9.58 -3.23 -4.12
C ALA A 571 10.71 -3.07 -3.08
N ALA A 572 10.43 -2.41 -1.95
CA ALA A 572 11.36 -2.30 -0.83
C ALA A 572 11.65 -3.67 -0.18
N ASN A 573 10.58 -4.43 0.13
CA ASN A 573 10.68 -5.79 0.70
C ASN A 573 11.51 -6.72 -0.19
N ILE A 574 11.23 -6.75 -1.49
CA ILE A 574 11.97 -7.54 -2.48
C ILE A 574 13.46 -7.18 -2.47
N ALA A 575 13.79 -5.87 -2.42
CA ALA A 575 15.19 -5.42 -2.34
C ALA A 575 15.87 -5.83 -1.03
N HIS A 576 15.17 -5.76 0.11
CA HIS A 576 15.66 -6.20 1.42
C HIS A 576 15.91 -7.72 1.46
N TYR A 577 14.92 -8.53 1.09
CA TYR A 577 15.03 -10.00 1.06
C TYR A 577 16.12 -10.50 0.10
N ALA A 578 16.22 -9.92 -1.10
CA ALA A 578 17.29 -10.26 -2.05
C ALA A 578 18.69 -9.93 -1.48
N THR A 579 18.84 -8.78 -0.83
CA THR A 579 20.10 -8.39 -0.16
C THR A 579 20.44 -9.35 0.98
N ASN A 580 19.48 -9.69 1.83
CA ASN A 580 19.65 -10.67 2.91
C ASN A 580 20.01 -12.06 2.36
N ARG A 581 19.37 -12.53 1.29
CA ARG A 581 19.69 -13.80 0.64
C ARG A 581 21.12 -13.80 0.08
N ALA A 582 21.55 -12.69 -0.54
CA ALA A 582 22.93 -12.52 -1.02
C ALA A 582 23.96 -12.50 0.15
N LEU A 583 23.62 -11.90 1.29
CA LEU A 583 24.45 -11.93 2.51
C LEU A 583 24.52 -13.33 3.11
N LYS A 584 23.38 -14.02 3.31
CA LYS A 584 23.30 -15.44 3.72
C LYS A 584 24.20 -16.31 2.81
N ALA A 585 24.11 -16.13 1.50
CA ALA A 585 24.90 -16.88 0.51
C ALA A 585 26.40 -16.56 0.55
N LYS A 586 26.81 -15.30 0.77
CA LYS A 586 28.22 -14.93 0.96
C LYS A 586 28.80 -15.57 2.22
N ILE A 587 28.04 -15.58 3.32
CA ILE A 587 28.44 -16.22 4.59
C ILE A 587 28.51 -17.74 4.44
N ALA A 588 27.59 -18.36 3.69
CA ALA A 588 27.60 -19.80 3.42
C ALA A 588 28.74 -20.25 2.48
N LYS A 589 29.16 -19.39 1.53
CA LYS A 589 30.30 -19.67 0.63
C LYS A 589 31.66 -19.40 1.28
N ASN A 590 31.74 -18.43 2.19
CA ASN A 590 32.92 -18.14 3.02
C ASN A 590 32.58 -18.37 4.51
N PRO A 591 32.32 -19.62 4.95
CA PRO A 591 32.12 -19.90 6.36
C PRO A 591 33.44 -19.61 7.09
N SER A 592 33.44 -18.66 8.03
CA SER A 592 34.66 -18.33 8.75
C SER A 592 35.14 -19.57 9.51
N LYS A 593 36.45 -19.88 9.43
CA LYS A 593 37.02 -21.05 10.12
C LYS A 593 36.80 -21.00 11.65
N ASN A 594 36.49 -19.82 12.19
CA ASN A 594 36.12 -19.62 13.57
C ASN A 594 34.67 -20.02 13.86
N ALA A 595 33.70 -19.81 12.96
CA ALA A 595 32.27 -20.01 13.27
C ALA A 595 31.93 -21.46 13.67
N HIS A 596 32.50 -22.46 12.99
CA HIS A 596 32.30 -23.86 13.36
C HIS A 596 33.09 -24.23 14.63
N ALA A 597 34.36 -23.78 14.71
CA ALA A 597 35.21 -24.01 15.88
C ALA A 597 34.63 -23.40 17.18
N CYS A 598 33.96 -22.24 17.10
CA CYS A 598 33.32 -21.54 18.21
C CYS A 598 31.92 -22.09 18.57
N ALA A 599 31.33 -22.94 17.73
CA ALA A 599 30.13 -23.70 18.04
C ALA A 599 30.50 -24.97 18.83
N THR A 600 31.42 -25.78 18.31
CA THR A 600 31.98 -26.96 19.01
C THR A 600 32.58 -26.56 20.36
N LEU A 601 33.33 -25.45 20.41
CA LEU A 601 33.91 -24.93 21.63
C LEU A 601 32.88 -24.62 22.73
N LEU A 602 31.72 -24.03 22.41
CA LEU A 602 30.77 -23.70 23.46
C LEU A 602 30.14 -24.96 24.05
N ALA A 603 29.81 -25.94 23.20
CA ALA A 603 29.37 -27.26 23.64
C ALA A 603 30.44 -27.96 24.50
N ASP A 604 31.72 -27.88 24.13
CA ASP A 604 32.84 -28.45 24.89
C ASP A 604 33.01 -27.81 26.29
N LEU A 605 32.85 -26.48 26.41
CA LEU A 605 32.92 -25.78 27.69
C LEU A 605 31.74 -26.15 28.61
N PHE A 606 30.56 -26.35 28.05
CA PHE A 606 29.36 -26.78 28.78
C PHE A 606 29.26 -28.29 29.04
N ARG A 607 30.33 -29.07 28.74
CA ARG A 607 30.50 -30.45 29.29
C ARG A 607 30.96 -30.44 30.76
N ASP A 608 31.55 -29.34 31.21
CA ASP A 608 32.11 -29.13 32.55
C ASP A 608 31.77 -27.69 33.01
N PRO A 609 30.50 -27.36 33.26
CA PRO A 609 30.10 -26.02 33.67
C PRO A 609 30.68 -25.62 35.04
N ASP A 610 30.87 -24.32 35.26
CA ASP A 610 31.44 -23.80 36.50
C ASP A 610 30.42 -23.69 37.66
N LEU A 611 29.12 -23.80 37.33
CA LEU A 611 27.97 -23.86 38.24
C LEU A 611 26.75 -24.45 37.51
N GLU A 612 25.93 -25.26 38.20
CA GLU A 612 24.64 -25.76 37.70
C GLU A 612 23.55 -25.68 38.78
N PHE A 613 22.29 -25.50 38.35
CA PHE A 613 21.09 -25.55 39.18
C PHE A 613 19.84 -25.72 38.31
N GLY A 614 19.12 -26.85 38.47
CA GLY A 614 17.98 -27.18 37.61
C GLY A 614 18.38 -27.23 36.13
N SER A 615 17.57 -26.62 35.27
CA SER A 615 17.79 -26.47 33.83
C SER A 615 18.88 -25.45 33.45
N PHE A 616 19.53 -24.83 34.43
CA PHE A 616 20.51 -23.76 34.25
C PHE A 616 21.94 -24.25 34.51
N SER A 617 22.86 -23.86 33.63
CA SER A 617 24.30 -24.10 33.77
C SER A 617 25.08 -22.87 33.33
N ALA A 618 26.19 -22.54 33.99
CA ALA A 618 26.96 -21.33 33.73
C ALA A 618 28.46 -21.62 33.58
N ILE A 619 29.15 -20.81 32.77
CA ILE A 619 30.61 -20.82 32.64
C ILE A 619 31.20 -19.42 32.82
N TYR A 620 32.32 -19.33 33.53
CA TYR A 620 33.01 -18.07 33.84
C TYR A 620 34.50 -18.28 34.14
N THR A 621 35.31 -17.22 34.00
CA THR A 621 36.73 -17.30 34.38
C THR A 621 36.89 -17.44 35.89
N LYS A 622 37.72 -18.37 36.35
CA LYS A 622 38.00 -18.59 37.78
C LYS A 622 39.19 -17.75 38.28
N LYS A 623 39.94 -17.10 37.37
CA LYS A 623 41.02 -16.17 37.74
C LYS A 623 40.60 -14.80 38.29
N ASN A 624 39.41 -14.30 37.94
CA ASN A 624 38.90 -13.05 38.52
C ASN A 624 38.05 -13.34 39.77
N LEU A 625 38.49 -12.78 40.89
CA LEU A 625 37.72 -12.69 42.14
C LEU A 625 36.64 -11.60 42.08
N ASP A 626 36.64 -10.77 41.04
CA ASP A 626 35.58 -9.79 40.78
C ASP A 626 34.25 -10.48 40.42
N ASN A 627 33.21 -10.22 41.22
CA ASN A 627 31.86 -10.72 41.00
C ASN A 627 31.14 -10.03 39.83
N LYS A 628 31.66 -8.89 39.34
CA LYS A 628 31.17 -8.21 38.13
C LYS A 628 31.74 -8.78 36.83
N SER A 629 32.64 -9.77 36.91
CA SER A 629 33.12 -10.50 35.73
C SER A 629 31.97 -11.21 35.00
N MET A 630 32.03 -11.21 33.66
CA MET A 630 30.96 -11.78 32.83
C MET A 630 30.99 -13.31 32.80
N ALA A 631 29.81 -13.90 32.81
CA ALA A 631 29.52 -15.32 32.69
C ALA A 631 28.60 -15.57 31.49
N VAL A 632 28.75 -16.73 30.84
CA VAL A 632 27.76 -17.22 29.87
C VAL A 632 26.85 -18.21 30.58
N LEU A 633 25.56 -17.92 30.59
CA LEU A 633 24.51 -18.82 31.09
C LEU A 633 23.96 -19.63 29.90
N ARG A 634 23.67 -20.91 30.14
CA ARG A 634 22.90 -21.81 29.27
C ARG A 634 21.63 -22.25 30.02
N VAL A 635 20.51 -22.22 29.33
CA VAL A 635 19.24 -22.85 29.75
C VAL A 635 18.97 -24.02 28.82
N VAL A 636 18.62 -25.17 29.39
CA VAL A 636 18.34 -26.42 28.68
C VAL A 636 16.86 -26.75 28.81
N PHE A 637 16.10 -26.65 27.72
CA PHE A 637 14.72 -27.13 27.68
C PHE A 637 14.68 -28.57 27.14
N SER A 638 14.16 -29.48 27.95
CA SER A 638 13.94 -30.89 27.62
C SER A 638 12.44 -31.22 27.59
N GLY A 639 12.07 -32.24 26.81
CA GLY A 639 10.67 -32.71 26.74
C GLY A 639 10.23 -33.43 28.03
N PRO A 640 8.96 -33.31 28.44
CA PRO A 640 8.51 -33.84 29.73
C PRO A 640 8.50 -35.39 29.76
N LEU A 641 9.15 -35.97 30.78
CA LEU A 641 8.84 -37.35 31.18
C LEU A 641 7.45 -37.37 31.84
N LYS A 642 6.61 -38.33 31.42
CA LYS A 642 5.26 -38.51 31.96
C LYS A 642 5.27 -38.78 33.47
N LYS A 643 4.71 -37.86 34.25
CA LYS A 643 3.94 -38.14 35.47
C LYS A 643 2.62 -37.35 35.41
N ALA A 644 1.62 -37.80 36.17
CA ALA A 644 0.24 -37.35 36.06
C ALA A 644 -0.27 -36.67 37.35
N GLN A 645 -1.50 -36.17 37.25
CA GLN A 645 -2.39 -35.63 38.29
C GLN A 645 -2.27 -34.13 38.65
N GLU A 646 -3.34 -33.41 38.28
CA GLU A 646 -4.17 -32.51 39.09
C GLU A 646 -3.70 -31.08 39.43
N GLY A 647 -4.65 -30.14 39.28
CA GLY A 647 -4.52 -28.71 39.60
C GLY A 647 -5.23 -27.80 38.59
N ASN A 648 -6.49 -27.42 38.86
CA ASN A 648 -7.20 -26.34 38.15
C ASN A 648 -7.03 -25.03 38.94
N GLU A 649 -6.70 -23.94 38.25
CA GLU A 649 -6.88 -22.51 38.62
C GLU A 649 -6.68 -21.66 37.33
N PRO A 650 -7.11 -20.38 37.26
CA PRO A 650 -7.34 -19.68 35.99
C PRO A 650 -6.08 -19.15 35.28
N ASP A 651 -6.26 -18.78 34.00
CA ASP A 651 -5.16 -18.68 33.02
C ASP A 651 -4.37 -17.37 33.02
N HIS A 652 -3.12 -17.43 32.54
CA HIS A 652 -2.25 -16.29 32.27
C HIS A 652 -1.58 -16.46 30.90
N SER A 653 -1.54 -15.37 30.12
CA SER A 653 -1.39 -15.38 28.64
C SER A 653 -0.11 -16.00 28.05
N ASN A 654 0.92 -16.29 28.86
CA ASN A 654 2.17 -16.88 28.38
C ASN A 654 2.11 -18.40 28.12
N LYS A 655 1.07 -19.09 28.63
CA LYS A 655 0.90 -20.55 28.51
C LYS A 655 0.74 -21.02 27.04
N LEU A 656 0.09 -20.21 26.21
CA LEU A 656 -0.11 -20.50 24.79
C LEU A 656 1.21 -20.42 24.00
N LEU A 657 2.03 -19.39 24.24
CA LEU A 657 3.37 -19.25 23.66
C LEU A 657 4.28 -20.42 24.05
N PHE A 658 4.18 -20.87 25.31
CA PHE A 658 4.92 -22.02 25.82
C PHE A 658 4.51 -23.33 25.11
N GLN A 659 3.22 -23.59 24.93
CA GLN A 659 2.72 -24.74 24.17
C GLN A 659 3.07 -24.67 22.67
N GLN A 660 3.06 -23.49 22.07
CA GLN A 660 3.47 -23.29 20.67
C GLN A 660 4.97 -23.63 20.47
N LEU A 661 5.84 -23.17 21.38
CA LEU A 661 7.27 -23.53 21.35
C LEU A 661 7.50 -25.03 21.60
N GLN A 662 6.72 -25.65 22.49
CA GLN A 662 6.91 -27.04 22.90
C GLN A 662 6.32 -28.06 21.90
N SER A 663 5.25 -27.72 21.19
CA SER A 663 4.67 -28.59 20.15
C SER A 663 5.57 -28.72 18.91
N HIS A 664 6.32 -27.66 18.59
CA HIS A 664 7.09 -27.56 17.34
C HIS A 664 8.41 -28.36 17.30
N PHE A 665 8.81 -28.99 18.42
CA PHE A 665 10.14 -29.61 18.62
C PHE A 665 10.13 -31.07 19.11
N ASN A 666 9.04 -31.82 18.89
CA ASN A 666 8.94 -33.24 19.29
C ASN A 666 9.74 -34.21 18.39
N GLN A 667 11.07 -34.07 18.35
CA GLN A 667 12.03 -35.08 17.83
C GLN A 667 13.41 -34.98 18.52
N GLN A 668 13.50 -35.51 19.74
CA GLN A 668 14.73 -35.86 20.48
C GLN A 668 15.95 -34.91 20.36
N GLN A 669 15.77 -33.60 20.53
CA GLN A 669 16.87 -32.68 20.83
C GLN A 669 16.50 -31.75 21.98
N GLU A 670 17.44 -31.57 22.91
CA GLU A 670 17.35 -30.54 23.94
C GLU A 670 17.55 -29.16 23.30
N LEU A 671 16.66 -28.21 23.60
CA LEU A 671 16.83 -26.84 23.12
C LEU A 671 17.74 -26.07 24.08
N HIS A 672 18.98 -25.83 23.66
CA HIS A 672 19.97 -25.04 24.40
C HIS A 672 19.93 -23.57 23.96
N VAL A 673 19.47 -22.69 24.85
CA VAL A 673 19.55 -21.23 24.68
C VAL A 673 20.52 -20.63 25.70
N TYR A 674 20.97 -19.41 25.44
CA TYR A 674 22.07 -18.78 26.18
C TYR A 674 21.81 -17.31 26.45
N THR A 675 22.52 -16.74 27.42
CA THR A 675 22.63 -15.28 27.61
C THR A 675 23.93 -14.90 28.33
N LEU A 676 24.23 -13.61 28.38
CA LEU A 676 25.37 -13.01 29.09
C LEU A 676 24.89 -12.32 30.36
N LEU A 677 25.54 -12.61 31.49
CA LEU A 677 25.24 -12.03 32.80
C LEU A 677 26.53 -11.70 33.55
N SER A 678 26.46 -10.88 34.60
CA SER A 678 27.53 -10.87 35.59
C SER A 678 27.50 -12.16 36.42
N LYS A 679 28.66 -12.56 36.95
CA LYS A 679 28.79 -13.69 37.87
C LYS A 679 27.96 -13.49 39.15
N GLU A 680 27.81 -12.25 39.61
CA GLU A 680 26.88 -11.82 40.66
C GLU A 680 25.41 -12.15 40.33
N GLN A 681 24.92 -11.76 39.14
CA GLN A 681 23.56 -12.07 38.68
C GLN A 681 23.31 -13.59 38.54
N VAL A 682 24.32 -14.36 38.13
CA VAL A 682 24.23 -15.83 38.07
C VAL A 682 24.08 -16.45 39.47
N PHE A 683 24.72 -15.88 40.49
CA PHE A 683 24.52 -16.31 41.88
C PHE A 683 23.15 -15.87 42.43
N GLU A 684 22.69 -14.64 42.15
CA GLU A 684 21.31 -14.22 42.51
C GLU A 684 20.28 -15.21 41.96
N LEU A 685 20.39 -15.54 40.67
CA LEU A 685 19.46 -16.42 39.96
C LEU A 685 19.38 -17.83 40.58
N ARG A 686 20.50 -18.35 41.10
CA ARG A 686 20.55 -19.66 41.77
C ARG A 686 19.68 -19.68 43.03
N GLU A 687 19.77 -18.63 43.83
CA GLU A 687 19.09 -18.49 45.13
C GLU A 687 17.60 -18.12 44.99
N VAL A 688 17.11 -17.85 43.77
CA VAL A 688 15.68 -17.74 43.47
C VAL A 688 14.96 -19.06 43.79
N LYS A 689 13.94 -18.96 44.64
CA LYS A 689 13.06 -20.07 45.05
C LYS A 689 11.84 -20.14 44.12
N GLY A 690 11.18 -21.30 44.10
CA GLY A 690 10.02 -21.56 43.22
C GLY A 690 10.35 -22.27 41.90
N GLY A 691 11.51 -22.94 41.82
CA GLY A 691 11.87 -23.76 40.66
C GLY A 691 12.32 -22.97 39.44
N ASP A 692 12.39 -23.65 38.30
CA ASP A 692 13.02 -23.11 37.10
C ASP A 692 12.13 -22.13 36.33
N GLU A 693 10.81 -22.23 36.47
CA GLU A 693 9.86 -21.23 35.94
C GLU A 693 10.07 -19.86 36.62
N MET A 694 10.21 -19.83 37.95
CA MET A 694 10.48 -18.60 38.69
C MET A 694 11.87 -18.02 38.38
N ARG A 695 12.86 -18.86 38.06
CA ARG A 695 14.18 -18.41 37.55
C ARG A 695 14.08 -17.83 36.15
N LEU A 696 13.31 -18.46 35.26
CA LEU A 696 13.08 -17.98 33.91
C LEU A 696 12.34 -16.62 33.92
N ASN A 697 11.37 -16.47 34.82
CA ASN A 697 10.67 -15.21 35.08
C ASN A 697 11.63 -14.13 35.63
N TYR A 698 12.49 -14.48 36.61
CA TYR A 698 13.52 -13.57 37.15
C TYR A 698 14.49 -13.08 36.06
N LEU A 699 14.90 -13.94 35.12
CA LEU A 699 15.72 -13.58 33.96
C LEU A 699 15.02 -12.57 33.04
N CYS A 700 13.79 -12.88 32.63
CA CYS A 700 13.08 -12.09 31.62
C CYS A 700 12.60 -10.75 32.19
N GLU A 701 11.84 -10.79 33.29
CA GLU A 701 11.13 -9.60 33.82
C GLU A 701 12.01 -8.75 34.75
N LYS A 702 12.82 -9.37 35.62
CA LYS A 702 13.61 -8.62 36.62
C LYS A 702 15.00 -8.25 36.13
N LEU A 703 15.69 -9.15 35.41
CA LEU A 703 17.00 -8.87 34.82
C LEU A 703 16.91 -8.29 33.39
N GLY A 704 15.74 -8.33 32.75
CA GLY A 704 15.53 -7.77 31.41
C GLY A 704 16.27 -8.48 30.28
N VAL A 705 16.80 -9.70 30.52
CA VAL A 705 17.69 -10.37 29.56
C VAL A 705 16.93 -11.28 28.60
N LYS A 706 17.16 -11.08 27.30
CA LYS A 706 16.64 -11.98 26.27
C LYS A 706 17.52 -13.24 26.18
N LEU A 707 16.88 -14.40 26.17
CA LEU A 707 17.53 -15.67 25.86
C LEU A 707 17.68 -15.81 24.34
N VAL A 708 18.84 -16.27 23.89
CA VAL A 708 19.19 -16.37 22.46
C VAL A 708 19.84 -17.71 22.13
N GLY A 709 19.60 -18.23 20.93
CA GLY A 709 20.42 -19.32 20.40
C GLY A 709 21.88 -18.87 20.18
N ARG A 710 22.83 -19.81 20.10
CA ARG A 710 24.30 -19.55 20.01
C ARG A 710 24.73 -18.39 19.10
N LYS A 711 24.03 -18.19 17.96
CA LYS A 711 24.32 -17.15 16.98
C LYS A 711 23.97 -15.72 17.44
N GLY A 712 23.07 -15.56 18.40
CA GLY A 712 22.62 -14.27 18.93
C GLY A 712 23.45 -13.72 20.11
N LEU A 713 24.37 -14.51 20.67
CA LEU A 713 25.20 -14.11 21.82
C LEU A 713 26.16 -12.94 21.55
N GLY A 714 26.47 -12.66 20.27
CA GLY A 714 27.30 -11.54 19.84
C GLY A 714 28.79 -11.62 20.21
N PRO A 715 29.61 -10.64 19.75
CA PRO A 715 31.07 -10.70 19.89
C PRO A 715 31.57 -10.70 21.34
N ALA A 716 30.90 -9.97 22.23
CA ALA A 716 31.28 -9.90 23.65
C ALA A 716 31.24 -11.28 24.35
N ALA A 717 30.35 -12.18 23.91
CA ALA A 717 30.34 -13.56 24.41
C ALA A 717 31.51 -14.36 23.84
N ASP A 718 31.89 -14.15 22.58
CA ASP A 718 33.01 -14.87 21.95
C ASP A 718 34.35 -14.54 22.63
N ASP A 719 34.54 -13.31 23.14
CA ASP A 719 35.68 -12.92 23.96
C ASP A 719 35.70 -13.62 25.34
N VAL A 720 34.54 -13.69 26.01
CA VAL A 720 34.39 -14.40 27.30
C VAL A 720 34.64 -15.91 27.12
N ILE A 721 34.04 -16.52 26.09
CA ILE A 721 34.20 -17.93 25.71
C ILE A 721 35.68 -18.24 25.40
N SER A 722 36.36 -17.36 24.66
CA SER A 722 37.79 -17.49 24.35
C SER A 722 38.67 -17.39 25.60
N SER A 723 38.32 -16.49 26.52
CA SER A 723 39.02 -16.31 27.81
C SER A 723 38.88 -17.53 28.72
N ILE A 724 37.66 -18.09 28.84
CA ILE A 724 37.38 -19.31 29.60
C ILE A 724 38.16 -20.50 29.01
N LYS A 725 38.17 -20.65 27.68
CA LYS A 725 38.98 -21.68 26.99
C LYS A 725 40.47 -21.53 27.33
N ALA A 726 41.00 -20.31 27.25
CA ALA A 726 42.41 -20.01 27.49
C ALA A 726 42.84 -20.22 28.95
N GLU A 727 41.91 -20.15 29.91
CA GLU A 727 42.16 -20.55 31.30
C GLU A 727 42.12 -22.08 31.45
N ARG A 728 41.04 -22.73 31.04
CA ARG A 728 40.84 -24.19 31.21
C ARG A 728 41.89 -25.02 30.49
N SER A 729 42.33 -24.60 29.30
CA SER A 729 43.38 -25.28 28.51
C SER A 729 44.74 -25.35 29.23
N LYS A 730 44.98 -24.55 30.28
CA LYS A 730 46.22 -24.54 31.06
C LYS A 730 46.21 -25.53 32.24
N ARG A 731 45.15 -26.33 32.40
CA ARG A 731 44.94 -27.23 33.56
C ARG A 731 45.15 -28.73 33.30
N LYS A 732 45.82 -29.14 32.22
CA LYS A 732 46.28 -30.55 32.08
C LYS A 732 47.37 -30.84 33.13
N PRO A 733 47.19 -31.82 34.05
CA PRO A 733 48.21 -32.14 35.05
C PRO A 733 49.45 -32.78 34.42
N ALA A 734 50.62 -32.53 35.01
CA ALA A 734 51.79 -33.36 34.79
C ALA A 734 51.66 -34.66 35.59
N VAL A 735 51.86 -35.81 34.95
CA VAL A 735 51.92 -37.11 35.65
C VAL A 735 53.28 -37.24 36.32
N THR A 736 53.26 -37.49 37.64
CA THR A 736 54.47 -37.71 38.43
C THR A 736 54.94 -39.16 38.34
N SER A 737 56.17 -39.38 37.86
CA SER A 737 56.91 -40.62 38.09
C SER A 737 58.39 -40.29 38.32
N SER A 738 58.87 -40.50 39.55
CA SER A 738 60.25 -40.19 39.95
C SER A 738 61.01 -41.45 40.37
N THR A 739 61.73 -42.06 39.44
CA THR A 739 62.82 -43.00 39.75
C THR A 739 63.90 -42.95 38.68
N SER A 740 65.13 -43.26 39.10
CA SER A 740 66.37 -42.96 38.38
C SER A 740 66.73 -43.97 37.29
N LYS A 741 67.38 -43.49 36.21
CA LYS A 741 68.83 -43.73 35.97
C LYS A 741 69.38 -43.03 34.70
N SER A 742 70.68 -42.70 34.80
CA SER A 742 71.70 -42.49 33.76
C SER A 742 71.32 -42.22 32.29
N GLY A 743 71.80 -41.09 31.75
CA GLY A 743 71.93 -40.85 30.31
C GLY A 743 72.48 -39.45 30.02
N ALA A 744 73.74 -39.34 29.58
CA ALA A 744 74.37 -38.04 29.33
C ALA A 744 74.26 -37.63 27.85
N LEU A 745 74.04 -36.33 27.58
CA LEU A 745 74.85 -35.46 26.69
C LEU A 745 74.15 -34.14 26.32
N LYS A 746 74.75 -33.03 26.76
CA LYS A 746 74.81 -31.74 26.07
C LYS A 746 76.24 -31.64 25.46
N PRO A 747 76.59 -30.75 24.50
CA PRO A 747 75.98 -29.42 24.27
C PRO A 747 75.92 -28.87 22.81
N LYS A 748 75.23 -27.70 22.68
CA LYS A 748 75.52 -26.52 21.82
C LYS A 748 76.03 -26.69 20.36
N ALA A 749 75.27 -26.17 19.38
CA ALA A 749 75.71 -25.29 18.26
C ALA A 749 74.53 -25.03 17.27
N ALA A 750 74.50 -24.00 16.39
CA ALA A 750 75.05 -22.63 16.45
C ALA A 750 74.44 -21.73 15.34
N LEU A 751 74.05 -20.49 15.70
CA LEU A 751 74.11 -19.21 14.97
C LEU A 751 73.76 -19.02 13.45
N LYS A 752 73.16 -17.83 13.17
CA LYS A 752 73.38 -16.93 11.99
C LYS A 752 72.72 -17.34 10.63
N GLN A 753 72.43 -16.41 9.69
CA GLN A 753 72.52 -14.93 9.67
C GLN A 753 71.47 -14.26 8.76
N LYS A 754 71.27 -12.94 8.90
CA LYS A 754 70.66 -12.07 7.86
C LYS A 754 71.66 -11.77 6.74
N LEU A 755 71.18 -11.52 5.51
CA LEU A 755 71.77 -10.52 4.61
C LEU A 755 70.70 -9.89 3.67
N VAL A 756 71.05 -8.82 2.94
CA VAL A 756 70.11 -7.97 2.18
C VAL A 756 70.81 -7.36 0.94
N ARG A 757 70.16 -7.30 -0.25
CA ARG A 757 70.05 -6.14 -1.20
C ARG A 757 69.96 -6.49 -2.72
N LYS A 758 69.24 -5.60 -3.44
CA LYS A 758 69.39 -5.15 -4.86
C LYS A 758 69.18 -6.12 -6.06
N ALA A 759 67.96 -6.07 -6.60
CA ALA A 759 67.54 -5.42 -7.87
C ALA A 759 68.17 -5.71 -9.27
N LYS A 760 67.23 -5.81 -10.26
CA LYS A 760 67.23 -5.37 -11.69
C LYS A 760 67.66 -6.31 -12.86
N ILE A 761 66.71 -6.45 -13.81
CA ILE A 761 66.83 -6.57 -15.29
C ILE A 761 67.39 -7.88 -15.91
N LEU A 762 66.59 -8.62 -16.71
CA LEU A 762 66.73 -8.66 -18.19
C LEU A 762 65.52 -9.29 -18.94
N ARG A 763 65.48 -9.10 -20.26
CA ARG A 763 64.52 -9.66 -21.25
C ARG A 763 64.98 -11.02 -21.80
N LYS A 764 64.06 -11.75 -22.47
CA LYS A 764 64.38 -12.41 -23.76
C LYS A 764 63.14 -12.56 -24.66
N ASN A 765 63.36 -12.46 -25.97
CA ASN A 765 62.40 -12.71 -27.06
C ASN A 765 62.79 -13.99 -27.84
N ASN A 766 61.88 -14.44 -28.72
CA ASN A 766 62.09 -14.94 -30.11
C ASN A 766 61.05 -16.04 -30.45
N ASN A 767 60.58 -16.26 -31.69
CA ASN A 767 60.99 -15.75 -33.02
C ASN A 767 59.78 -15.60 -33.98
N SER A 768 59.96 -14.92 -35.12
CA SER A 768 59.05 -14.94 -36.30
C SER A 768 59.69 -15.70 -37.48
N PRO A 769 59.01 -15.82 -38.65
CA PRO A 769 59.28 -14.88 -39.77
C PRO A 769 58.05 -14.45 -40.61
N LEU A 770 58.30 -13.91 -41.81
CA LEU A 770 57.53 -12.96 -42.67
C LEU A 770 57.58 -13.41 -44.17
N PRO A 771 57.25 -12.59 -45.22
CA PRO A 771 56.39 -11.38 -45.37
C PRO A 771 55.20 -11.68 -46.36
N PRO A 772 55.06 -11.21 -47.63
CA PRO A 772 55.14 -9.86 -48.26
C PRO A 772 53.94 -9.47 -49.19
N VAL A 773 54.01 -8.28 -49.85
CA VAL A 773 53.26 -7.79 -51.06
C VAL A 773 51.74 -7.52 -50.89
N ASN A 774 51.13 -6.35 -51.16
CA ASN A 774 51.43 -4.94 -51.55
C ASN A 774 50.07 -4.14 -51.40
N ARG A 775 49.76 -2.86 -51.65
CA ARG A 775 50.28 -1.46 -51.95
C ARG A 775 49.00 -0.55 -51.87
N GLU A 776 48.89 0.78 -51.84
CA GLU A 776 49.67 2.05 -51.68
C GLU A 776 48.63 3.19 -51.44
N GLY A 777 48.90 4.48 -51.16
CA GLY A 777 50.15 5.22 -50.93
C GLY A 777 49.98 6.77 -51.03
N ILE A 778 51.00 7.52 -50.57
CA ILE A 778 51.46 8.86 -51.04
C ILE A 778 50.71 10.18 -50.60
N VAL A 779 51.25 10.84 -49.55
CA VAL A 779 51.66 12.29 -49.44
C VAL A 779 50.56 13.41 -49.43
N ALA A 780 50.59 14.56 -48.70
CA ALA A 780 51.64 15.34 -47.97
C ALA A 780 51.16 16.19 -46.74
N LYS A 781 52.12 16.56 -45.86
CA LYS A 781 52.48 17.89 -45.21
C LYS A 781 51.46 19.08 -45.15
N SER A 782 51.49 20.05 -44.19
CA SER A 782 52.31 20.31 -42.95
C SER A 782 51.95 21.63 -42.20
N VAL A 783 52.35 21.77 -40.90
CA VAL A 783 52.48 23.04 -40.08
C VAL A 783 51.16 23.74 -39.68
N GLY A 784 50.97 24.45 -38.55
CA GLY A 784 51.87 24.89 -37.45
C GLY A 784 51.12 25.28 -36.14
N SER A 785 51.75 26.02 -35.21
CA SER A 785 51.36 26.09 -33.77
C SER A 785 50.96 27.47 -33.19
N ASN A 786 50.43 27.45 -31.96
CA ASN A 786 50.40 28.47 -30.88
C ASN A 786 49.12 29.30 -30.60
N ASP A 787 48.62 29.12 -29.36
CA ASP A 787 48.24 30.07 -28.29
C ASP A 787 47.74 31.51 -28.60
N GLY A 788 46.70 31.93 -27.88
CA GLY A 788 46.34 33.34 -27.70
C GLY A 788 45.01 33.57 -26.95
N SER A 789 45.06 34.04 -25.70
CA SER A 789 43.88 34.41 -24.90
C SER A 789 43.67 35.93 -24.84
N ASN A 790 42.42 36.41 -24.78
CA ASN A 790 41.97 37.47 -23.86
C ASN A 790 40.47 37.82 -24.00
N THR A 791 39.86 38.23 -22.89
CA THR A 791 38.66 39.11 -22.84
C THR A 791 39.11 40.49 -22.34
N PRO A 792 38.30 41.57 -22.46
CA PRO A 792 37.50 41.97 -21.27
C PRO A 792 36.21 42.83 -21.53
N GLN A 793 35.23 42.76 -20.61
CA GLN A 793 34.49 43.91 -19.99
C GLN A 793 33.66 44.91 -20.89
N ILE A 794 32.66 45.72 -20.45
CA ILE A 794 31.95 45.95 -19.17
C ILE A 794 30.61 46.72 -19.37
N ASN A 795 29.63 46.61 -18.42
CA ASN A 795 28.49 47.53 -18.14
C ASN A 795 27.42 47.80 -19.25
N ARG A 796 26.17 48.26 -18.97
CA ARG A 796 25.31 48.39 -17.75
C ARG A 796 23.85 48.71 -18.15
N ASP A 797 22.90 48.40 -17.25
CA ASP A 797 21.64 49.15 -16.96
C ASP A 797 20.58 49.35 -18.10
N VAL A 798 19.25 49.54 -17.90
CA VAL A 798 18.40 49.59 -16.68
C VAL A 798 16.89 49.29 -16.98
N GLU A 799 16.15 48.89 -15.94
CA GLU A 799 14.68 48.92 -15.68
C GLU A 799 13.57 48.50 -16.69
N THR A 800 12.89 47.41 -16.31
CA THR A 800 11.42 47.24 -16.10
C THR A 800 10.36 48.16 -16.74
N LYS A 801 9.26 47.54 -17.22
CA LYS A 801 7.93 47.61 -16.55
C LYS A 801 6.91 46.55 -17.02
N VAL A 802 5.79 46.45 -16.28
CA VAL A 802 4.68 45.48 -16.49
C VAL A 802 3.36 46.23 -16.70
N ALA A 803 2.62 45.86 -17.75
CA ALA A 803 1.19 46.06 -17.98
C ALA A 803 0.81 45.17 -19.19
N SER A 804 -0.12 44.20 -19.16
CA SER A 804 -1.53 44.16 -18.76
C SER A 804 -2.51 44.71 -19.81
N SER A 805 -3.67 44.05 -19.92
CA SER A 805 -4.86 44.33 -20.74
C SER A 805 -4.98 43.61 -22.10
N SER A 806 -6.07 42.84 -22.14
CA SER A 806 -6.90 42.38 -23.26
C SER A 806 -7.16 43.36 -24.40
N VAL A 807 -7.48 42.83 -25.60
CA VAL A 807 -8.81 42.93 -26.26
C VAL A 807 -8.84 42.09 -27.55
N ALA A 808 -10.04 41.73 -28.01
CA ALA A 808 -10.32 40.77 -29.07
C ALA A 808 -10.13 41.28 -30.53
N SER A 809 -10.20 40.31 -31.45
CA SER A 809 -10.76 40.41 -32.82
C SER A 809 -10.26 41.51 -33.78
N ASN A 810 -9.61 41.10 -34.87
CA ASN A 810 -10.27 41.02 -36.19
C ASN A 810 -9.32 40.44 -37.27
N GLY A 811 -9.87 40.04 -38.43
CA GLY A 811 -9.09 39.88 -39.67
C GLY A 811 -9.00 38.47 -40.28
N SER A 812 -10.11 37.93 -40.79
CA SER A 812 -10.04 37.05 -41.97
C SER A 812 -9.64 37.89 -43.19
N PRO A 813 -8.84 37.34 -44.12
CA PRO A 813 -9.41 36.70 -45.33
C PRO A 813 -8.55 35.50 -45.81
N SER A 814 -8.87 34.61 -46.76
CA SER A 814 -10.05 34.14 -47.53
C SER A 814 -9.45 33.34 -48.72
N VAL A 815 -10.19 32.41 -49.35
CA VAL A 815 -9.80 31.70 -50.62
C VAL A 815 -8.61 30.72 -50.45
N GLY A 816 -8.51 29.55 -51.10
CA GLY A 816 -9.42 28.77 -51.96
C GLY A 816 -8.87 27.32 -52.05
N ALA A 817 -9.68 26.26 -52.07
CA ALA A 817 -10.48 25.74 -53.19
C ALA A 817 -9.68 24.90 -54.23
N THR A 818 -10.16 23.67 -54.51
CA THR A 818 -9.74 22.72 -55.59
C THR A 818 -8.34 22.06 -55.49
N SER A 819 -8.03 20.89 -56.09
CA SER A 819 -8.82 19.66 -56.43
C SER A 819 -7.87 18.52 -56.90
N THR A 820 -8.42 17.39 -57.38
CA THR A 820 -7.76 16.18 -57.95
C THR A 820 -6.96 15.28 -56.97
N ALA A 821 -7.06 13.94 -56.90
CA ALA A 821 -7.73 12.83 -57.63
C ALA A 821 -6.90 12.02 -58.66
N VAL A 822 -6.45 10.82 -58.21
CA VAL A 822 -6.09 9.57 -58.93
C VAL A 822 -6.31 8.44 -57.89
N VAL A 823 -7.05 7.33 -58.02
CA VAL A 823 -7.61 6.48 -59.11
C VAL A 823 -6.69 5.34 -59.59
N ASN A 824 -6.84 4.16 -58.97
CA ASN A 824 -6.73 2.78 -59.52
C ASN A 824 -6.87 1.76 -58.35
N GLY A 825 -7.44 0.55 -58.48
CA GLY A 825 -8.17 -0.08 -59.59
C GLY A 825 -8.08 -1.63 -59.53
N GLY A 826 -9.23 -2.35 -59.52
CA GLY A 826 -9.34 -3.82 -59.42
C GLY A 826 -10.09 -4.26 -58.14
N ASN A 827 -11.22 -5.00 -58.12
CA ASN A 827 -11.75 -6.15 -58.91
C ASN A 827 -10.86 -7.41 -58.79
N ASP A 828 -11.35 -8.63 -58.51
CA ASP A 828 -12.70 -9.18 -58.21
C ASP A 828 -12.55 -10.44 -57.30
N SER A 829 -13.54 -11.23 -56.84
CA SER A 829 -14.88 -11.61 -57.36
C SER A 829 -15.82 -12.17 -56.24
N ILE A 830 -16.93 -12.84 -56.59
CA ILE A 830 -17.90 -13.52 -55.71
C ILE A 830 -17.85 -15.04 -55.93
N SER A 831 -18.02 -15.85 -54.87
CA SER A 831 -18.51 -17.24 -54.97
C SER A 831 -19.19 -17.75 -53.69
N SER A 832 -20.34 -18.41 -53.82
CA SER A 832 -21.02 -19.20 -52.79
C SER A 832 -21.12 -20.67 -53.23
N VAL A 833 -21.32 -21.63 -52.29
CA VAL A 833 -22.09 -22.91 -52.45
C VAL A 833 -21.87 -23.91 -51.28
N ASN A 834 -23.00 -24.44 -50.77
CA ASN A 834 -23.35 -25.72 -50.10
C ASN A 834 -22.37 -26.56 -49.21
N VAL A 835 -22.74 -26.70 -47.93
CA VAL A 835 -23.33 -27.91 -47.26
C VAL A 835 -22.83 -29.32 -47.63
N SER A 836 -22.35 -30.10 -46.63
CA SER A 836 -22.88 -31.44 -46.20
C SER A 836 -21.97 -32.18 -45.17
N GLY A 837 -22.49 -33.19 -44.44
CA GLY A 837 -21.75 -34.08 -43.51
C GLY A 837 -21.88 -33.72 -42.01
N LEU A 838 -22.93 -34.05 -41.25
CA LEU A 838 -23.59 -35.34 -40.92
C LEU A 838 -22.77 -36.24 -39.96
N GLY A 839 -23.31 -36.47 -38.75
CA GLY A 839 -22.79 -37.38 -37.71
C GLY A 839 -23.64 -37.31 -36.43
N SER A 840 -24.33 -38.40 -36.06
CA SER A 840 -25.46 -38.37 -35.10
C SER A 840 -25.58 -39.62 -34.21
N ILE A 841 -25.74 -39.42 -32.89
CA ILE A 841 -26.09 -40.40 -31.83
C ILE A 841 -26.85 -39.58 -30.76
N THR A 842 -28.19 -39.57 -30.65
CA THR A 842 -29.13 -40.51 -29.97
C THR A 842 -28.83 -40.75 -28.47
N ASP A 843 -29.72 -40.64 -27.48
CA ASP A 843 -31.12 -40.15 -27.29
C ASP A 843 -31.24 -39.71 -25.78
N SER A 844 -32.35 -39.51 -25.03
CA SER A 844 -33.80 -39.78 -25.18
C SER A 844 -34.66 -38.98 -24.16
N ASN A 845 -35.99 -38.97 -24.36
CA ASN A 845 -37.10 -38.97 -23.37
C ASN A 845 -37.18 -37.88 -22.26
N CYS A 846 -38.13 -36.92 -22.33
CA CYS A 846 -39.54 -36.97 -21.83
C CYS A 846 -39.69 -36.35 -20.41
N SER A 847 -40.78 -35.71 -19.96
CA SER A 847 -42.10 -35.28 -20.50
C SER A 847 -42.68 -34.24 -19.48
N ASN A 848 -43.61 -33.32 -19.71
CA ASN A 848 -44.98 -33.45 -20.25
C ASN A 848 -45.62 -32.04 -20.52
N LEU A 849 -46.82 -32.00 -21.12
CA LEU A 849 -47.67 -30.80 -21.34
C LEU A 849 -48.97 -30.88 -20.49
N PRO A 850 -49.72 -29.78 -20.22
CA PRO A 850 -50.83 -29.40 -21.13
C PRO A 850 -51.17 -27.88 -21.23
N ASN A 851 -52.12 -27.58 -22.13
CA ASN A 851 -52.81 -26.29 -22.39
C ASN A 851 -53.89 -26.00 -21.28
N VAL A 852 -54.80 -24.99 -21.28
CA VAL A 852 -55.61 -24.34 -22.35
C VAL A 852 -56.22 -22.98 -21.88
N HIS A 853 -56.72 -22.17 -22.84
CA HIS A 853 -57.64 -20.99 -22.73
C HIS A 853 -57.04 -19.63 -22.26
N GLY A 854 -57.57 -18.46 -22.70
CA GLY A 854 -58.47 -18.21 -23.85
C GLY A 854 -59.30 -16.90 -23.82
N VAL A 855 -59.11 -16.04 -24.84
CA VAL A 855 -60.09 -15.09 -25.48
C VAL A 855 -60.79 -14.00 -24.63
N SER A 856 -60.63 -12.72 -24.99
CA SER A 856 -61.74 -11.75 -25.30
C SER A 856 -61.23 -10.33 -25.66
N THR A 857 -62.11 -9.49 -26.23
CA THR A 857 -61.77 -8.18 -26.84
C THR A 857 -62.91 -7.14 -26.80
N SER A 858 -62.62 -5.91 -26.36
CA SER A 858 -63.36 -4.64 -26.63
C SER A 858 -62.50 -3.45 -26.14
N VAL A 859 -62.46 -2.22 -26.67
CA VAL A 859 -63.19 -1.45 -27.73
C VAL A 859 -64.40 -0.62 -27.29
N SER A 860 -64.12 0.57 -26.72
CA SER A 860 -64.85 1.86 -26.83
C SER A 860 -63.99 2.95 -26.13
N VAL A 861 -63.74 4.20 -26.56
CA VAL A 861 -64.27 5.19 -27.54
C VAL A 861 -65.25 6.22 -26.95
N SER A 862 -64.91 7.51 -27.15
CA SER A 862 -65.64 8.76 -26.84
C SER A 862 -65.70 9.18 -25.35
N GLY A 863 -65.81 10.48 -24.99
CA GLY A 863 -66.04 11.67 -25.84
C GLY A 863 -65.47 12.99 -25.28
N LEU A 864 -65.84 14.12 -25.90
CA LEU A 864 -65.28 15.47 -25.65
C LEU A 864 -66.08 16.30 -24.63
N GLY A 865 -65.42 17.29 -24.02
CA GLY A 865 -66.05 18.50 -23.48
C GLY A 865 -65.32 19.10 -22.26
N SER A 866 -65.23 20.42 -22.02
CA SER A 866 -64.89 21.61 -22.83
C SER A 866 -65.30 22.89 -22.07
N ILE A 867 -64.39 23.87 -21.92
CA ILE A 867 -64.66 25.32 -21.71
C ILE A 867 -65.30 25.76 -20.37
N THR A 868 -64.51 26.38 -19.48
CA THR A 868 -64.60 27.77 -18.91
C THR A 868 -63.57 27.84 -17.75
N ASP A 869 -62.55 28.70 -17.65
CA ASP A 869 -62.35 30.13 -17.94
C ASP A 869 -62.69 31.08 -16.75
N SER A 870 -61.90 32.15 -16.57
CA SER A 870 -62.01 33.27 -15.59
C SER A 870 -61.83 33.00 -14.06
N ASN A 871 -61.45 33.98 -13.20
CA ASN A 871 -60.38 35.01 -13.27
C ASN A 871 -60.21 35.73 -11.90
N CYS A 872 -59.01 36.26 -11.58
CA CYS A 872 -58.76 37.37 -10.61
C CYS A 872 -59.13 37.16 -9.10
N SER A 873 -58.62 37.90 -8.09
CA SER A 873 -57.44 38.81 -7.94
C SER A 873 -57.26 39.29 -6.48
N ASN A 874 -56.05 39.78 -6.10
CA ASN A 874 -55.69 40.70 -4.98
C ASN A 874 -55.86 40.18 -3.52
N LEU A 875 -54.86 40.14 -2.60
CA LEU A 875 -54.02 41.20 -1.96
C LEU A 875 -54.79 42.43 -1.43
N PRO A 876 -54.38 43.15 -0.34
CA PRO A 876 -53.14 43.05 0.48
C PRO A 876 -53.30 43.23 2.05
N ASN A 877 -52.15 43.33 2.78
CA ASN A 877 -51.92 44.11 4.04
C ASN A 877 -52.55 43.60 5.39
N VAL A 878 -52.05 43.89 6.62
CA VAL A 878 -50.89 44.71 7.14
C VAL A 878 -50.41 44.23 8.56
N HIS A 879 -49.34 44.85 9.11
CA HIS A 879 -48.71 44.79 10.47
C HIS A 879 -49.59 44.39 11.71
N GLY A 880 -49.07 43.95 12.88
CA GLY A 880 -47.70 43.77 13.43
C GLY A 880 -47.65 44.01 14.97
N ILE A 881 -46.48 43.89 15.65
CA ILE A 881 -46.21 44.27 17.09
C ILE A 881 -46.88 43.32 18.15
N SER A 882 -46.42 43.10 19.41
CA SER A 882 -45.08 42.98 20.05
C SER A 882 -45.20 42.56 21.54
N ALA A 883 -44.28 41.70 22.02
CA ALA A 883 -43.74 41.60 23.41
C ALA A 883 -44.58 41.16 24.66
N ASN A 884 -43.94 40.25 25.42
CA ASN A 884 -43.74 40.21 26.88
C ASN A 884 -44.68 39.47 27.88
N ASP A 885 -43.98 38.94 28.91
CA ASP A 885 -44.39 38.60 30.29
C ASP A 885 -45.44 37.49 30.51
N LEU A 886 -45.43 36.65 31.54
CA LEU A 886 -44.49 36.12 32.56
C LEU A 886 -45.40 35.42 33.60
N ASP A 887 -45.17 34.15 33.99
CA ASP A 887 -45.45 33.69 35.37
C ASP A 887 -44.88 32.30 35.71
N LEU A 888 -44.94 31.90 36.99
CA LEU A 888 -44.11 30.84 37.59
C LEU A 888 -44.86 29.82 38.48
N VAL A 889 -44.50 28.52 38.34
CA VAL A 889 -44.35 27.53 39.47
C VAL A 889 -45.70 27.07 40.13
N PRO A 890 -45.82 25.96 40.93
CA PRO A 890 -44.86 24.94 41.40
C PRO A 890 -45.18 23.42 41.17
N THR A 891 -44.12 22.61 41.26
CA THR A 891 -43.97 21.24 41.82
C THR A 891 -45.10 20.18 41.76
N SER A 892 -44.69 18.95 41.41
CA SER A 892 -44.64 17.85 42.39
C SER A 892 -43.52 16.85 42.06
N THR A 893 -42.97 16.19 43.09
CA THR A 893 -41.87 15.21 42.99
C THR A 893 -42.34 13.84 43.45
N VAL A 894 -41.98 12.78 42.74
CA VAL A 894 -41.96 11.40 43.27
C VAL A 894 -40.65 10.75 42.85
N GLU A 895 -39.76 10.54 43.82
CA GLU A 895 -38.64 9.60 43.69
C GLU A 895 -39.16 8.19 43.99
N LEU A 896 -38.61 7.18 43.31
CA LEU A 896 -38.54 5.81 43.82
C LEU A 896 -37.39 5.07 43.12
N ASP A 897 -36.36 4.75 43.90
CA ASP A 897 -35.35 3.72 43.57
C ASP A 897 -36.06 2.35 43.38
N ASP A 898 -35.46 1.28 42.83
CA ASP A 898 -34.09 0.83 43.04
C ASP A 898 -33.71 -0.34 42.08
N LYS A 899 -32.40 -0.64 42.00
CA LYS A 899 -31.74 -1.88 41.50
C LYS A 899 -32.08 -2.46 40.12
N MET A 900 -31.11 -2.28 39.22
CA MET A 900 -30.24 -3.34 38.67
C MET A 900 -30.81 -4.77 38.54
N GLN A 901 -30.78 -5.30 37.31
CA GLN A 901 -29.78 -6.31 36.96
C GLN A 901 -29.37 -6.22 35.48
#